data_AF-A0A7V3A7P6-F1
#
_entry.id   AF-A0A7V3A7P6-F1
#
_cell.length_a   1.000
_cell.length_b   1.000
_cell.length_c   1.000
_cell.angle_alpha   90.00
_cell.angle_beta   90.00
_cell.angle_gamma   90.00
#
_symmetry.space_group_name_H-M   'P 1'
#
loop_
_entity.id
_entity.type
_entity.pdbx_description
1 polymer ?
#
loop_
_entity_poly.entity_id
_entity_poly.type
_entity_poly.pdbx_seq_one_letter_code
_entity_poly.pdbx_strand_id
1 'polypeptide(L)'
;MRKKSIVFMAVMGLLIVAGLRLAAEVSVEEVIQAGRFVFYRDHADPHKYYYVPDQPRLATKRDGTPEFTFIKYTKTDGATKGGVLHFLVTWGFTSGELSSAESALKGIDSQAKLAGPVPFKEGMFQVISATAGKDGIFNRRIVGEGKAPVLPGQKAAVSIALTEEGASLLWESFKNPTSDVSVQYVLKFSGITPAFQAKLKVDWDKVYTQHDIKAAVEGTVKVVKLRADLGATLEELRQKGAIQLEIVGENENTQKLLETAYNHILQLMCDKVPVGTGAATPSTNRSFFWPRTVIDYQNFIRPEDYLAGLEAPKSSLVTDLSASKASSGPNAWNQQEQQSVSAETFGCSAADRRRADQLYQKGLALGAEKKYLEAIDQFKKAYAACSDPIYYFRAADFYEHYLYDYDMAQTYYKKFLQLAEEKNVYPEIRLGVVNKISDIDKAREMFNRAKELRASGKYIEASEEFMLIFGLIQNPRALVTAGYCFEDLGNAVEKNRRENYERAVELLEGFLRDYSDVPAEANLDELKQYVAQVVSNLRVKIAGLPAPQPQEKPEQQTQVTTGGKAATTGAQQTTTGTERANTGTQAGDVRGAVGQQATTTGQAAGQTTSGQATTGAQTTPPPTTTSGAQTATQTGRPQAIQTTTPAPEVKPIVSVHLGYSFKRTKLSGKYEVDMRRRLREDREIVMSGNISGIYQKYGEDKRFFTVVSLDDPTFQERSVEVILDGQDAEDFKNYVNSVSVIFRKQRIAGPVMTGEVKFFEQQFAERGNRLSFKYGRVNEAATEWLNYEYKTKWNFYGGVEWESDWVKTQDSVLTLTPPVRRRTIEISLDEDNILQNKIKAVAVQVKHNIYGKDILKEVVINYDKGDPLTVNYTYLHEEGKPGYSYRTIWLTLDGKEVETNWVNREGPFIYAVFTK
;
A
#
# COMPACT_ATOMS: atom_id res chain seq x y z
N MET A 1 -17.53 -66.96 -24.51
CA MET A 1 -16.68 -65.82 -24.08
C MET A 1 -16.27 -64.91 -25.24
N ARG A 2 -15.51 -65.38 -26.27
CA ARG A 2 -14.92 -64.58 -27.36
C ARG A 2 -15.69 -63.33 -27.87
N LYS A 3 -17.01 -63.42 -28.15
CA LYS A 3 -17.79 -62.25 -28.67
C LYS A 3 -17.80 -61.02 -27.74
N LYS A 4 -17.75 -61.17 -26.40
CA LYS A 4 -17.73 -60.01 -25.48
C LYS A 4 -16.39 -59.27 -25.51
N SER A 5 -15.27 -60.00 -25.64
CA SER A 5 -13.92 -59.41 -25.70
C SER A 5 -13.70 -58.56 -26.96
N ILE A 6 -14.27 -58.96 -28.11
CA ILE A 6 -14.14 -58.23 -29.37
C ILE A 6 -14.86 -56.88 -29.30
N VAL A 7 -16.09 -56.84 -28.77
CA VAL A 7 -16.83 -55.58 -28.56
C VAL A 7 -16.11 -54.67 -27.56
N PHE A 8 -15.56 -55.24 -26.48
CA PHE A 8 -14.80 -54.46 -25.49
C PHE A 8 -13.52 -53.86 -26.10
N MET A 9 -12.76 -54.62 -26.91
CA MET A 9 -11.61 -54.09 -27.64
C MET A 9 -11.99 -53.02 -28.68
N ALA A 10 -13.11 -53.17 -29.39
CA ALA A 10 -13.58 -52.16 -30.34
C ALA A 10 -13.95 -50.82 -29.65
N VAL A 11 -14.65 -50.88 -28.52
CA VAL A 11 -14.98 -49.69 -27.71
C VAL A 11 -13.72 -49.07 -27.08
N MET A 12 -12.80 -49.89 -26.57
CA MET A 12 -11.52 -49.43 -26.03
C MET A 12 -10.68 -48.72 -27.11
N GLY A 13 -10.64 -49.27 -28.33
CA GLY A 13 -9.97 -48.68 -29.48
C GLY A 13 -10.58 -47.33 -29.87
N LEU A 14 -11.92 -47.22 -29.88
CA LEU A 14 -12.60 -45.96 -30.18
C LEU A 14 -12.31 -44.88 -29.12
N LEU A 15 -12.24 -45.26 -27.84
CA LEU A 15 -11.88 -44.36 -26.74
C LEU A 15 -10.41 -43.92 -26.79
N ILE A 16 -9.49 -44.80 -27.18
CA ILE A 16 -8.07 -44.46 -27.36
C ILE A 16 -7.87 -43.50 -28.55
N VAL A 17 -8.60 -43.68 -29.65
CA VAL A 17 -8.58 -42.73 -30.79
C VAL A 17 -9.20 -41.38 -30.41
N ALA A 18 -10.27 -41.36 -29.59
CA ALA A 18 -10.86 -40.13 -29.09
C ALA A 18 -9.91 -39.35 -28.14
N GLY A 19 -9.02 -40.06 -27.42
CA GLY A 19 -8.01 -39.47 -26.53
C GLY A 19 -6.88 -38.72 -27.25
N LEU A 20 -6.69 -38.94 -28.56
CA LEU A 20 -5.66 -38.29 -29.37
C LEU A 20 -6.16 -37.01 -30.08
N ARG A 21 -6.96 -36.21 -29.38
CA ARG A 21 -6.98 -34.77 -29.61
C ARG A 21 -5.64 -34.20 -29.15
N LEU A 22 -4.66 -34.15 -30.07
CA LEU A 22 -3.49 -33.27 -29.91
C LEU A 22 -4.02 -31.89 -29.49
N ALA A 23 -3.37 -31.29 -28.49
CA ALA A 23 -3.70 -29.94 -28.07
C ALA A 23 -3.58 -28.99 -29.27
N ALA A 24 -4.32 -27.89 -29.25
CA ALA A 24 -4.19 -26.84 -30.26
C ALA A 24 -2.80 -26.19 -30.10
N GLU A 25 -1.81 -26.74 -30.79
CA GLU A 25 -0.43 -26.29 -30.76
C GLU A 25 -0.18 -25.43 -32.00
N VAL A 26 0.20 -24.18 -31.74
CA VAL A 26 0.28 -23.10 -32.73
C VAL A 26 1.74 -22.92 -33.15
N SER A 27 2.03 -22.83 -34.44
CA SER A 27 3.39 -22.54 -34.94
C SER A 27 3.68 -21.04 -34.76
N VAL A 28 4.63 -20.68 -33.89
CA VAL A 28 4.84 -19.27 -33.47
C VAL A 28 5.41 -18.40 -34.60
N GLU A 29 6.21 -18.99 -35.47
CA GLU A 29 6.91 -18.27 -36.55
C GLU A 29 6.09 -18.21 -37.86
N GLU A 30 5.05 -19.03 -38.00
CA GLU A 30 4.15 -19.06 -39.17
C GLU A 30 2.92 -18.17 -38.98
N VAL A 31 3.18 -16.86 -38.87
CA VAL A 31 2.15 -15.81 -38.84
C VAL A 31 1.75 -15.42 -40.26
N ILE A 32 0.44 -15.44 -40.54
CA ILE A 32 -0.14 -14.96 -41.81
C ILE A 32 -1.06 -13.78 -41.52
N GLN A 33 -0.86 -12.68 -42.24
CA GLN A 33 -1.73 -11.50 -42.19
C GLN A 33 -2.55 -11.38 -43.48
N ALA A 34 -3.88 -11.27 -43.36
CA ALA A 34 -4.79 -11.01 -44.47
C ALA A 34 -5.59 -9.72 -44.19
N GLY A 35 -5.08 -8.59 -44.69
CA GLY A 35 -5.64 -7.27 -44.38
C GLY A 35 -5.48 -6.93 -42.90
N ARG A 36 -6.60 -6.69 -42.18
CA ARG A 36 -6.59 -6.48 -40.71
C ARG A 36 -6.53 -7.76 -39.88
N PHE A 37 -6.71 -8.93 -40.50
CA PHE A 37 -6.80 -10.19 -39.77
C PHE A 37 -5.42 -10.84 -39.66
N VAL A 38 -5.01 -11.17 -38.43
CA VAL A 38 -3.78 -11.90 -38.14
C VAL A 38 -4.14 -13.32 -37.74
N PHE A 39 -3.46 -14.29 -38.34
CA PHE A 39 -3.62 -15.72 -38.10
C PHE A 39 -2.28 -16.35 -37.76
N TYR A 40 -2.30 -17.36 -36.91
CA TYR A 40 -1.19 -18.30 -36.75
C TYR A 40 -1.58 -19.67 -37.31
N ARG A 41 -0.63 -20.38 -37.89
CA ARG A 41 -0.83 -21.74 -38.40
C ARG A 41 -0.88 -22.78 -37.27
N ASP A 42 -1.64 -23.85 -37.47
CA ASP A 42 -1.53 -25.06 -36.66
C ASP A 42 -0.21 -25.78 -36.96
N HIS A 43 0.49 -26.25 -35.93
CA HIS A 43 1.77 -26.93 -36.06
C HIS A 43 1.68 -28.33 -36.73
N ALA A 44 0.49 -28.93 -36.78
CA ALA A 44 0.26 -30.27 -37.32
C ALA A 44 -0.57 -30.33 -38.62
N ASP A 45 -1.51 -29.40 -38.86
CA ASP A 45 -2.29 -29.29 -40.11
C ASP A 45 -1.92 -27.99 -40.87
N PRO A 46 -1.19 -28.08 -42.00
CA PRO A 46 -0.73 -26.91 -42.74
C PRO A 46 -1.85 -26.08 -43.40
N HIS A 47 -3.11 -26.56 -43.39
CA HIS A 47 -4.28 -25.84 -43.91
C HIS A 47 -5.25 -25.43 -42.79
N LYS A 48 -4.76 -25.33 -41.54
CA LYS A 48 -5.54 -24.99 -40.36
C LYS A 48 -4.92 -23.80 -39.64
N TYR A 49 -5.76 -22.86 -39.23
CA TYR A 49 -5.36 -21.55 -38.74
C TYR A 49 -6.17 -21.11 -37.53
N TYR A 50 -5.55 -20.31 -36.66
CA TYR A 50 -6.19 -19.69 -35.49
C TYR A 50 -6.08 -18.17 -35.59
N TYR A 51 -7.17 -17.43 -35.34
CA TYR A 51 -7.13 -15.97 -35.41
C TYR A 51 -6.66 -15.30 -34.12
N VAL A 52 -5.99 -14.17 -34.26
CA VAL A 52 -5.78 -13.20 -33.19
C VAL A 52 -6.97 -12.24 -33.16
N PRO A 53 -7.64 -12.02 -32.01
CA PRO A 53 -8.68 -11.00 -31.91
C PRO A 53 -8.05 -9.60 -31.93
N ASP A 54 -8.69 -8.63 -32.59
CA ASP A 54 -8.11 -7.30 -32.86
C ASP A 54 -8.36 -6.29 -31.73
N GLN A 55 -9.60 -6.11 -31.30
CA GLN A 55 -9.95 -5.18 -30.21
C GLN A 55 -11.11 -5.69 -29.35
N PRO A 56 -11.13 -5.36 -28.04
CA PRO A 56 -12.30 -5.54 -27.20
C PRO A 56 -13.39 -4.53 -27.56
N ARG A 57 -14.64 -4.86 -27.28
CA ARG A 57 -15.82 -4.00 -27.49
C ARG A 57 -16.80 -4.12 -26.32
N LEU A 58 -17.73 -3.19 -26.24
CA LEU A 58 -18.90 -3.33 -25.37
C LEU A 58 -19.68 -4.60 -25.72
N ALA A 59 -20.08 -5.34 -24.70
CA ALA A 59 -21.02 -6.43 -24.85
C ALA A 59 -22.40 -5.89 -25.24
N THR A 60 -23.11 -6.64 -26.07
CA THR A 60 -24.50 -6.34 -26.46
C THR A 60 -25.47 -7.37 -25.91
N LYS A 61 -26.72 -6.93 -25.76
CA LYS A 61 -27.89 -7.76 -25.49
C LYS A 61 -28.42 -8.36 -26.80
N ARG A 62 -29.41 -9.25 -26.70
CA ARG A 62 -30.05 -9.91 -27.86
C ARG A 62 -30.73 -8.96 -28.84
N ASP A 63 -31.07 -7.74 -28.40
CA ASP A 63 -31.67 -6.67 -29.21
C ASP A 63 -30.64 -5.75 -29.88
N GLY A 64 -29.34 -6.00 -29.71
CA GLY A 64 -28.25 -5.17 -30.23
C GLY A 64 -27.95 -3.90 -29.43
N THR A 65 -28.67 -3.64 -28.32
CA THR A 65 -28.31 -2.55 -27.40
C THR A 65 -27.09 -2.92 -26.55
N PRO A 66 -26.27 -1.95 -26.11
CA PRO A 66 -25.11 -2.22 -25.27
C PRO A 66 -25.52 -2.62 -23.85
N GLU A 67 -24.62 -3.31 -23.17
CA GLU A 67 -24.68 -3.54 -21.72
C GLU A 67 -23.85 -2.45 -21.03
N PHE A 68 -24.44 -1.26 -20.93
CA PHE A 68 -23.84 -0.03 -20.41
C PHE A 68 -24.89 0.78 -19.64
N THR A 69 -24.47 1.46 -18.56
CA THR A 69 -25.25 2.51 -17.88
C THR A 69 -24.30 3.48 -17.18
N PHE A 70 -24.54 4.78 -17.31
CA PHE A 70 -23.91 5.83 -16.52
C PHE A 70 -24.99 6.62 -15.78
N ILE A 71 -24.98 6.51 -14.45
CA ILE A 71 -25.86 7.26 -13.54
C ILE A 71 -25.05 8.41 -12.94
N LYS A 72 -25.56 9.64 -13.03
CA LYS A 72 -25.02 10.83 -12.37
C LYS A 72 -25.96 11.29 -11.25
N TYR A 73 -25.42 11.53 -10.06
CA TYR A 73 -26.18 12.02 -8.92
C TYR A 73 -26.10 13.54 -8.85
N THR A 74 -27.22 14.23 -8.58
CA THR A 74 -27.29 15.70 -8.48
C THR A 74 -28.08 16.17 -7.27
N LYS A 75 -28.05 17.47 -6.98
CA LYS A 75 -28.96 18.16 -6.06
C LYS A 75 -29.82 19.22 -6.78
N THR A 76 -30.67 19.91 -6.02
CA THR A 76 -31.65 20.93 -6.44
C THR A 76 -31.01 22.24 -6.95
N ASP A 77 -29.75 22.49 -6.60
CA ASP A 77 -28.87 23.47 -7.24
C ASP A 77 -28.39 23.04 -8.64
N GLY A 78 -28.70 21.82 -9.07
CA GLY A 78 -28.21 21.18 -10.29
C GLY A 78 -26.79 20.62 -10.18
N ALA A 79 -26.11 20.80 -9.04
CA ALA A 79 -24.73 20.36 -8.87
C ALA A 79 -24.64 18.84 -8.82
N THR A 80 -23.71 18.26 -9.58
CA THR A 80 -23.31 16.86 -9.47
C THR A 80 -22.87 16.56 -8.03
N LYS A 81 -22.99 15.32 -7.53
CA LYS A 81 -22.47 14.87 -6.22
C LYS A 81 -21.73 13.52 -6.28
N GLY A 82 -21.65 12.95 -7.48
CA GLY A 82 -21.00 11.67 -7.78
C GLY A 82 -21.67 10.98 -8.96
N GLY A 83 -21.27 9.75 -9.23
CA GLY A 83 -21.92 8.91 -10.23
C GLY A 83 -21.46 7.45 -10.16
N VAL A 84 -22.11 6.61 -10.95
CA VAL A 84 -21.70 5.22 -11.19
C VAL A 84 -21.72 4.95 -12.69
N LEU A 85 -20.57 4.54 -13.22
CA LEU A 85 -20.44 3.98 -14.57
C LEU A 85 -20.39 2.46 -14.45
N HIS A 86 -21.24 1.75 -15.18
CA HIS A 86 -21.29 0.29 -15.24
C HIS A 86 -21.37 -0.18 -16.69
N PHE A 87 -20.52 -1.13 -17.09
CA PHE A 87 -20.55 -1.68 -18.44
C PHE A 87 -19.91 -3.07 -18.53
N LEU A 88 -20.34 -3.86 -19.52
CA LEU A 88 -19.76 -5.16 -19.83
C LEU A 88 -18.95 -5.09 -21.14
N VAL A 89 -17.80 -5.75 -21.15
CA VAL A 89 -16.85 -5.80 -22.28
C VAL A 89 -16.67 -7.24 -22.73
N THR A 90 -16.51 -7.46 -24.04
CA THR A 90 -16.24 -8.77 -24.65
C THR A 90 -15.26 -8.63 -25.82
N TRP A 91 -14.66 -9.74 -26.25
CA TRP A 91 -13.69 -9.79 -27.34
C TRP A 91 -13.96 -10.98 -28.29
N GLY A 92 -13.28 -10.97 -29.44
CA GLY A 92 -13.38 -11.99 -30.48
C GLY A 92 -14.36 -11.60 -31.58
N PHE A 93 -14.08 -12.01 -32.82
CA PHE A 93 -14.80 -11.54 -34.01
C PHE A 93 -16.31 -11.83 -33.95
N THR A 94 -17.11 -10.89 -34.46
CA THR A 94 -18.53 -11.13 -34.72
C THR A 94 -18.73 -12.08 -35.91
N SER A 95 -19.93 -12.64 -36.10
CA SER A 95 -20.19 -13.63 -37.16
C SER A 95 -19.83 -13.13 -38.57
N GLY A 96 -20.11 -11.86 -38.89
CA GLY A 96 -19.74 -11.26 -40.19
C GLY A 96 -18.24 -10.98 -40.35
N GLU A 97 -17.53 -10.76 -39.24
CA GLU A 97 -16.08 -10.62 -39.22
C GLU A 97 -15.38 -11.97 -39.34
N LEU A 98 -15.93 -13.04 -38.74
CA LEU A 98 -15.47 -14.42 -38.97
C LEU A 98 -15.61 -14.80 -40.45
N SER A 99 -16.75 -14.51 -41.08
CA SER A 99 -16.92 -14.72 -42.53
C SER A 99 -15.92 -13.91 -43.36
N SER A 100 -15.66 -12.66 -42.99
CA SER A 100 -14.66 -11.81 -43.66
C SER A 100 -13.23 -12.34 -43.49
N ALA A 101 -12.88 -12.80 -42.27
CA ALA A 101 -11.58 -13.37 -41.94
C ALA A 101 -11.34 -14.68 -42.70
N GLU A 102 -12.33 -15.58 -42.74
CA GLU A 102 -12.27 -16.78 -43.57
C GLU A 102 -12.10 -16.47 -45.06
N SER A 103 -12.81 -15.47 -45.57
CA SER A 103 -12.75 -15.09 -46.99
C SER A 103 -11.39 -14.49 -47.36
N ALA A 104 -10.82 -13.66 -46.48
CA ALA A 104 -9.49 -13.09 -46.65
C ALA A 104 -8.39 -14.18 -46.58
N LEU A 105 -8.51 -15.10 -45.61
CA LEU A 105 -7.59 -16.23 -45.44
C LEU A 105 -7.63 -17.20 -46.64
N LYS A 106 -8.83 -17.49 -47.18
CA LYS A 106 -9.02 -18.32 -48.39
C LYS A 106 -8.45 -17.69 -49.67
N GLY A 107 -8.18 -16.38 -49.67
CA GLY A 107 -7.43 -15.69 -50.72
C GLY A 107 -5.92 -15.96 -50.68
N ILE A 108 -5.39 -16.46 -49.56
CA ILE A 108 -3.97 -16.82 -49.38
C ILE A 108 -3.78 -18.34 -49.47
N ASP A 109 -4.62 -19.11 -48.79
CA ASP A 109 -4.69 -20.58 -48.90
C ASP A 109 -6.12 -21.03 -49.20
N SER A 110 -6.35 -21.50 -50.43
CA SER A 110 -7.65 -21.99 -50.89
C SER A 110 -8.23 -23.17 -50.10
N GLN A 111 -7.41 -23.90 -49.33
CA GLN A 111 -7.84 -25.03 -48.50
C GLN A 111 -8.00 -24.66 -47.01
N ALA A 112 -7.81 -23.39 -46.65
CA ALA A 112 -7.73 -22.93 -45.26
C ALA A 112 -9.00 -23.17 -44.43
N LYS A 113 -8.79 -23.67 -43.21
CA LYS A 113 -9.80 -23.93 -42.19
C LYS A 113 -9.51 -23.05 -40.97
N LEU A 114 -10.42 -22.13 -40.66
CA LEU A 114 -10.34 -21.33 -39.43
C LEU A 114 -10.83 -22.17 -38.24
N ALA A 115 -9.96 -22.46 -37.29
CA ALA A 115 -10.23 -23.36 -36.16
C ALA A 115 -10.83 -22.65 -34.92
N GLY A 116 -10.86 -21.31 -34.92
CA GLY A 116 -11.24 -20.47 -33.77
C GLY A 116 -10.16 -19.43 -33.46
N PRO A 117 -10.23 -18.76 -32.30
CA PRO A 117 -9.12 -17.92 -31.84
C PRO A 117 -7.92 -18.77 -31.43
N VAL A 118 -6.76 -18.13 -31.30
CA VAL A 118 -5.59 -18.69 -30.62
C VAL A 118 -5.98 -19.15 -29.19
N PRO A 119 -5.53 -20.33 -28.72
CA PRO A 119 -5.91 -20.89 -27.41
C PRO A 119 -5.18 -20.20 -26.26
N PHE A 120 -5.73 -19.06 -25.81
CA PHE A 120 -5.26 -18.35 -24.62
C PHE A 120 -5.44 -19.17 -23.35
N LYS A 121 -4.45 -19.10 -22.47
CA LYS A 121 -4.38 -19.82 -21.19
C LYS A 121 -4.59 -18.90 -20.00
N GLU A 122 -4.02 -17.71 -20.08
CA GLU A 122 -4.01 -16.69 -19.04
C GLU A 122 -4.44 -15.36 -19.65
N GLY A 123 -4.98 -14.46 -18.84
CA GLY A 123 -5.39 -13.15 -19.32
C GLY A 123 -5.59 -12.15 -18.18
N MET A 124 -5.24 -10.90 -18.44
CA MET A 124 -5.46 -9.75 -17.55
C MET A 124 -6.38 -8.73 -18.22
N PHE A 125 -7.25 -8.09 -17.43
CA PHE A 125 -8.18 -7.05 -17.86
C PHE A 125 -8.02 -5.79 -16.99
N GLN A 126 -7.94 -4.62 -17.62
CA GLN A 126 -7.71 -3.31 -16.99
C GLN A 126 -8.55 -2.20 -17.64
N VAL A 127 -8.87 -1.14 -16.90
CA VAL A 127 -9.51 0.09 -17.39
C VAL A 127 -8.48 1.22 -17.43
N ILE A 128 -8.20 1.73 -18.63
CA ILE A 128 -7.27 2.83 -18.88
C ILE A 128 -8.09 4.12 -19.04
N SER A 129 -8.01 5.00 -18.04
CA SER A 129 -8.79 6.24 -17.96
C SER A 129 -8.19 7.18 -16.91
N ALA A 130 -8.02 8.47 -17.22
CA ALA A 130 -7.51 9.44 -16.27
C ALA A 130 -8.55 9.83 -15.20
N THR A 131 -9.84 9.80 -15.57
CA THR A 131 -10.97 10.16 -14.70
C THR A 131 -11.48 8.97 -13.89
N ALA A 132 -11.44 7.76 -14.48
CA ALA A 132 -12.23 6.61 -14.06
C ALA A 132 -11.48 5.27 -14.13
N GLY A 133 -10.16 5.29 -14.36
CA GLY A 133 -9.27 4.13 -14.27
C GLY A 133 -8.75 3.99 -12.83
N LYS A 134 -8.09 2.87 -12.53
CA LYS A 134 -7.79 2.45 -11.14
C LYS A 134 -7.07 3.52 -10.31
N ASP A 135 -6.08 4.16 -10.92
CA ASP A 135 -5.24 5.20 -10.33
C ASP A 135 -5.69 6.61 -10.78
N GLY A 136 -6.86 6.72 -11.41
CA GLY A 136 -7.46 7.95 -11.91
C GLY A 136 -8.07 8.80 -10.80
N ILE A 137 -7.74 10.09 -10.79
CA ILE A 137 -7.90 11.04 -9.66
C ILE A 137 -9.35 11.20 -9.17
N PHE A 138 -10.33 10.87 -10.01
CA PHE A 138 -11.75 11.12 -9.77
C PHE A 138 -12.60 9.83 -9.67
N ASN A 139 -11.95 8.68 -9.56
CA ASN A 139 -12.59 7.44 -9.15
C ASN A 139 -12.59 7.32 -7.61
N ARG A 140 -13.68 6.80 -7.04
CA ARG A 140 -13.77 6.42 -5.62
C ARG A 140 -13.50 4.93 -5.40
N ARG A 141 -13.82 4.10 -6.40
CA ARG A 141 -13.61 2.65 -6.41
C ARG A 141 -13.88 2.07 -7.81
N ILE A 142 -13.09 1.09 -8.22
CA ILE A 142 -13.38 0.20 -9.35
C ILE A 142 -13.64 -1.22 -8.85
N VAL A 143 -14.53 -1.94 -9.54
CA VAL A 143 -14.75 -3.38 -9.44
C VAL A 143 -14.81 -3.94 -10.85
N GLY A 144 -14.03 -4.97 -11.17
CA GLY A 144 -14.04 -5.63 -12.49
C GLY A 144 -12.65 -5.91 -13.10
N GLU A 145 -11.61 -5.27 -12.59
CA GLU A 145 -10.22 -5.49 -13.04
C GLU A 145 -9.57 -6.75 -12.45
N GLY A 146 -8.53 -7.24 -13.11
CA GLY A 146 -7.77 -8.41 -12.69
C GLY A 146 -7.74 -9.49 -13.77
N LYS A 147 -8.27 -10.69 -13.50
CA LYS A 147 -8.25 -11.80 -14.46
C LYS A 147 -9.28 -11.61 -15.57
N ALA A 148 -8.82 -11.67 -16.83
CA ALA A 148 -9.68 -11.62 -18.00
C ALA A 148 -10.34 -12.97 -18.31
N PRO A 149 -11.56 -12.97 -18.89
CA PRO A 149 -12.10 -14.12 -19.61
C PRO A 149 -11.23 -14.50 -20.81
N VAL A 150 -10.71 -15.74 -20.83
CA VAL A 150 -9.82 -16.26 -21.89
C VAL A 150 -10.54 -16.97 -23.06
N LEU A 151 -11.89 -16.95 -23.05
CA LEU A 151 -12.71 -17.45 -24.17
C LEU A 151 -13.45 -16.31 -24.88
N PRO A 152 -13.57 -16.34 -26.22
CA PRO A 152 -14.25 -15.30 -26.99
C PRO A 152 -15.73 -15.24 -26.62
N GLY A 153 -16.33 -14.04 -26.69
CA GLY A 153 -17.75 -13.83 -26.37
C GLY A 153 -18.10 -13.93 -24.88
N GLN A 154 -17.18 -14.34 -23.99
CA GLN A 154 -17.34 -14.14 -22.55
C GLN A 154 -17.22 -12.65 -22.20
N LYS A 155 -17.79 -12.26 -21.06
CA LYS A 155 -17.96 -10.85 -20.67
C LYS A 155 -17.19 -10.55 -19.38
N ALA A 156 -16.36 -9.51 -19.40
CA ALA A 156 -15.87 -8.85 -18.19
C ALA A 156 -16.89 -7.78 -17.79
N ALA A 157 -17.18 -7.63 -16.50
CA ALA A 157 -18.12 -6.63 -15.99
C ALA A 157 -17.35 -5.58 -15.17
N VAL A 158 -17.53 -4.30 -15.52
CA VAL A 158 -16.88 -3.15 -14.90
C VAL A 158 -17.91 -2.31 -14.18
N SER A 159 -17.61 -1.92 -12.95
CA SER A 159 -18.40 -0.97 -12.18
C SER A 159 -17.46 0.02 -11.48
N ILE A 160 -17.61 1.31 -11.78
CA ILE A 160 -16.77 2.40 -11.28
C ILE A 160 -17.68 3.37 -10.53
N ALA A 161 -17.34 3.66 -9.27
CA ALA A 161 -17.95 4.74 -8.50
C ALA A 161 -17.09 6.00 -8.65
N LEU A 162 -17.72 7.14 -8.93
CA LEU A 162 -17.05 8.40 -9.32
C LEU A 162 -17.26 9.50 -8.28
N THR A 163 -16.30 10.44 -8.21
CA THR A 163 -16.47 11.69 -7.46
C THR A 163 -17.40 12.66 -8.18
N GLU A 164 -17.66 13.82 -7.58
CA GLU A 164 -18.49 14.89 -8.14
C GLU A 164 -17.90 15.46 -9.44
N GLU A 165 -16.59 15.64 -9.43
CA GLU A 165 -15.76 16.09 -10.55
C GLU A 165 -15.70 14.98 -11.60
N GLY A 166 -15.40 13.74 -11.20
CA GLY A 166 -15.26 12.61 -12.12
C GLY A 166 -16.55 12.27 -12.85
N ALA A 167 -17.68 12.29 -12.16
CA ALA A 167 -18.98 12.09 -12.78
C ALA A 167 -19.38 13.25 -13.71
N SER A 168 -18.82 14.45 -13.54
CA SER A 168 -19.06 15.59 -14.43
C SER A 168 -18.12 15.54 -15.65
N LEU A 169 -16.81 15.41 -15.43
CA LEU A 169 -15.79 15.32 -16.48
C LEU A 169 -16.03 14.14 -17.42
N LEU A 170 -16.32 12.96 -16.86
CA LEU A 170 -16.57 11.77 -17.68
C LEU A 170 -17.88 11.87 -18.48
N TRP A 171 -18.90 12.54 -17.93
CA TRP A 171 -20.18 12.73 -18.62
C TRP A 171 -20.04 13.64 -19.84
N GLU A 172 -19.21 14.68 -19.76
CA GLU A 172 -18.86 15.50 -20.92
C GLU A 172 -17.90 14.74 -21.86
N SER A 173 -16.96 13.96 -21.32
CA SER A 173 -16.03 13.14 -22.10
C SER A 173 -16.72 12.14 -23.03
N PHE A 174 -17.80 11.49 -22.58
CA PHE A 174 -18.60 10.58 -23.42
C PHE A 174 -19.28 11.27 -24.63
N LYS A 175 -19.50 12.58 -24.59
CA LYS A 175 -20.09 13.33 -25.72
C LYS A 175 -19.12 13.50 -26.88
N ASN A 176 -17.82 13.45 -26.61
CA ASN A 176 -16.77 13.54 -27.62
C ASN A 176 -16.68 12.26 -28.47
N PRO A 177 -16.14 12.32 -29.69
CA PRO A 177 -15.90 11.12 -30.52
C PRO A 177 -14.98 10.09 -29.87
N THR A 178 -14.11 10.53 -28.95
CA THR A 178 -13.25 9.68 -28.12
C THR A 178 -13.46 10.04 -26.65
N SER A 179 -13.96 9.08 -25.86
CA SER A 179 -14.11 9.16 -24.41
C SER A 179 -12.82 8.82 -23.67
N ASP A 180 -12.65 9.36 -22.47
CA ASP A 180 -11.56 9.02 -21.53
C ASP A 180 -11.76 7.63 -20.89
N VAL A 181 -12.36 6.64 -21.56
CA VAL A 181 -12.39 5.25 -21.07
C VAL A 181 -12.00 4.29 -22.18
N SER A 182 -10.80 3.75 -22.04
CA SER A 182 -10.32 2.59 -22.78
C SER A 182 -10.24 1.38 -21.87
N VAL A 183 -10.28 0.19 -22.46
CA VAL A 183 -10.12 -1.09 -21.77
C VAL A 183 -9.09 -1.94 -22.50
N GLN A 184 -8.25 -2.61 -21.71
CA GLN A 184 -7.15 -3.41 -22.23
C GLN A 184 -7.29 -4.85 -21.74
N TYR A 185 -7.09 -5.77 -22.68
CA TYR A 185 -6.85 -7.18 -22.42
C TYR A 185 -5.40 -7.50 -22.74
N VAL A 186 -4.69 -8.16 -21.83
CA VAL A 186 -3.40 -8.80 -22.09
C VAL A 186 -3.65 -10.29 -22.04
N LEU A 187 -3.66 -10.96 -23.19
CA LEU A 187 -4.00 -12.38 -23.32
C LEU A 187 -2.76 -13.19 -23.70
N LYS A 188 -2.53 -14.30 -22.99
CA LYS A 188 -1.31 -15.10 -23.12
C LYS A 188 -1.62 -16.51 -23.61
N PHE A 189 -0.90 -16.95 -24.64
CA PHE A 189 -1.01 -18.30 -25.21
C PHE A 189 0.38 -18.96 -25.28
N SER A 190 0.42 -20.26 -25.62
CA SER A 190 1.68 -20.91 -25.94
C SER A 190 1.63 -21.51 -27.35
N GLY A 191 2.70 -21.33 -28.11
CA GLY A 191 2.93 -22.06 -29.36
C GLY A 191 4.17 -22.95 -29.28
N ILE A 192 4.56 -23.52 -30.41
CA ILE A 192 5.81 -24.25 -30.60
C ILE A 192 6.68 -23.50 -31.63
N THR A 193 7.98 -23.44 -31.36
CA THR A 193 9.01 -23.07 -32.35
C THR A 193 9.20 -24.20 -33.38
N PRO A 194 9.80 -23.94 -34.55
CA PRO A 194 10.32 -24.98 -35.42
C PRO A 194 11.29 -25.94 -34.71
N ALA A 195 11.52 -27.10 -35.31
CA ALA A 195 12.32 -28.18 -34.73
C ALA A 195 13.82 -27.89 -34.85
N PHE A 196 14.38 -27.24 -33.82
CA PHE A 196 15.81 -26.96 -33.72
C PHE A 196 16.64 -28.26 -33.69
N GLN A 197 17.78 -28.26 -34.39
CA GLN A 197 18.73 -29.38 -34.45
C GLN A 197 20.13 -28.87 -34.11
N ALA A 198 20.75 -29.48 -33.10
CA ALA A 198 22.17 -29.29 -32.82
C ALA A 198 22.85 -30.62 -32.51
N LYS A 199 24.13 -30.77 -32.87
CA LYS A 199 24.94 -31.94 -32.52
C LYS A 199 26.05 -31.55 -31.56
N LEU A 200 26.08 -32.20 -30.41
CA LEU A 200 27.14 -32.05 -29.42
C LEU A 200 28.16 -33.18 -29.59
N LYS A 201 29.44 -32.85 -29.76
CA LYS A 201 30.57 -33.78 -29.85
C LYS A 201 31.58 -33.45 -28.74
N VAL A 202 32.00 -34.47 -27.99
CA VAL A 202 32.95 -34.34 -26.86
C VAL A 202 34.06 -35.38 -27.01
N ASP A 203 35.30 -34.94 -26.81
CA ASP A 203 36.52 -35.74 -26.87
C ASP A 203 37.11 -35.84 -25.44
N TRP A 204 36.66 -36.85 -24.68
CA TRP A 204 36.94 -36.96 -23.25
C TRP A 204 38.43 -37.13 -22.94
N ASP A 205 39.19 -37.70 -23.87
CA ASP A 205 40.63 -37.93 -23.71
C ASP A 205 41.40 -36.59 -23.75
N LYS A 206 40.95 -35.62 -24.57
CA LYS A 206 41.43 -34.24 -24.50
C LYS A 206 41.00 -33.53 -23.23
N VAL A 207 39.74 -33.69 -22.81
CA VAL A 207 39.17 -33.04 -21.61
C VAL A 207 40.01 -33.31 -20.36
N TYR A 208 40.44 -34.56 -20.13
CA TYR A 208 41.19 -34.91 -18.92
C TYR A 208 42.72 -34.77 -19.00
N THR A 209 43.26 -34.25 -20.12
CA THR A 209 44.72 -34.13 -20.34
C THR A 209 45.30 -32.76 -19.93
N GLN A 210 44.47 -31.72 -19.79
CA GLN A 210 44.90 -30.40 -19.29
C GLN A 210 45.37 -30.48 -17.82
N HIS A 211 46.39 -29.70 -17.44
CA HIS A 211 47.09 -29.88 -16.16
C HIS A 211 46.30 -29.49 -14.92
N ASP A 212 45.46 -28.45 -14.95
CA ASP A 212 44.73 -27.99 -13.75
C ASP A 212 43.72 -29.03 -13.22
N ILE A 213 43.21 -29.91 -14.08
CA ILE A 213 42.31 -31.02 -13.69
C ILE A 213 43.07 -32.12 -12.91
N LYS A 214 44.41 -32.10 -12.91
CA LYS A 214 45.29 -32.96 -12.09
C LYS A 214 45.74 -32.33 -10.78
N ALA A 215 45.53 -31.02 -10.56
CA ALA A 215 45.95 -30.36 -9.32
C ALA A 215 45.03 -30.68 -8.12
N ALA A 216 43.78 -31.10 -8.38
CA ALA A 216 42.78 -31.43 -7.36
C ALA A 216 42.88 -32.88 -6.84
N VAL A 217 44.06 -33.30 -6.39
CA VAL A 217 44.33 -34.70 -5.95
C VAL A 217 44.41 -34.86 -4.43
N GLU A 218 44.79 -33.83 -3.68
CA GLU A 218 44.87 -33.88 -2.21
C GLU A 218 44.01 -32.80 -1.55
N GLY A 219 43.07 -33.21 -0.70
CA GLY A 219 42.23 -32.32 0.10
C GLY A 219 40.81 -32.09 -0.43
N THR A 220 39.85 -31.99 0.50
CA THR A 220 38.41 -31.94 0.24
C THR A 220 37.99 -30.69 -0.54
N VAL A 221 37.64 -30.84 -1.83
CA VAL A 221 37.25 -29.73 -2.71
C VAL A 221 35.95 -29.08 -2.25
N LYS A 222 36.01 -27.81 -1.81
CA LYS A 222 34.81 -27.01 -1.53
C LYS A 222 34.12 -26.61 -2.84
N VAL A 223 32.98 -27.24 -3.11
CA VAL A 223 32.16 -27.17 -4.35
C VAL A 223 31.87 -25.74 -4.85
N VAL A 224 31.83 -24.74 -3.96
CA VAL A 224 31.55 -23.33 -4.30
C VAL A 224 32.49 -22.78 -5.38
N LYS A 225 33.78 -23.13 -5.37
CA LYS A 225 34.74 -22.60 -6.35
C LYS A 225 34.56 -23.23 -7.74
N LEU A 226 34.20 -24.52 -7.79
CA LEU A 226 34.07 -25.26 -9.05
C LEU A 226 33.03 -24.61 -9.97
N ARG A 227 31.87 -24.19 -9.44
CA ARG A 227 30.79 -23.62 -10.27
C ARG A 227 31.07 -22.21 -10.79
N ALA A 228 32.05 -21.50 -10.21
CA ALA A 228 32.50 -20.19 -10.68
C ALA A 228 33.60 -20.33 -11.76
N ASP A 229 34.62 -21.15 -11.50
CA ASP A 229 35.76 -21.31 -12.41
C ASP A 229 35.41 -22.16 -13.67
N LEU A 230 34.46 -23.11 -13.56
CA LEU A 230 34.10 -24.07 -14.63
C LEU A 230 33.59 -23.43 -15.92
N GLY A 231 32.95 -22.25 -15.85
CA GLY A 231 32.50 -21.54 -17.06
C GLY A 231 33.66 -21.21 -18.00
N ALA A 232 34.78 -20.75 -17.43
CA ALA A 232 36.00 -20.51 -18.17
C ALA A 232 36.64 -21.83 -18.66
N THR A 233 36.67 -22.87 -17.82
CA THR A 233 37.24 -24.19 -18.21
C THR A 233 36.47 -24.85 -19.36
N LEU A 234 35.14 -24.77 -19.39
CA LEU A 234 34.32 -25.33 -20.49
C LEU A 234 34.49 -24.53 -21.78
N GLU A 235 34.61 -23.21 -21.69
CA GLU A 235 34.87 -22.35 -22.85
C GLU A 235 36.29 -22.55 -23.40
N GLU A 236 37.28 -22.74 -22.54
CA GLU A 236 38.65 -23.15 -22.92
C GLU A 236 38.65 -24.52 -23.61
N LEU A 237 37.88 -25.49 -23.12
CA LEU A 237 37.69 -26.80 -23.76
C LEU A 237 36.96 -26.71 -25.11
N ARG A 238 36.10 -25.70 -25.30
CA ARG A 238 35.49 -25.38 -26.61
C ARG A 238 36.53 -24.81 -27.57
N GLN A 239 37.30 -23.81 -27.14
CA GLN A 239 38.36 -23.18 -27.95
C GLN A 239 39.46 -24.16 -28.35
N LYS A 240 39.83 -25.09 -27.45
CA LYS A 240 40.81 -26.17 -27.71
C LYS A 240 40.22 -27.37 -28.48
N GLY A 241 38.96 -27.31 -28.92
CA GLY A 241 38.33 -28.36 -29.74
C GLY A 241 38.15 -29.71 -29.05
N ALA A 242 38.01 -29.70 -27.72
CA ALA A 242 37.63 -30.86 -26.91
C ALA A 242 36.10 -30.99 -26.74
N ILE A 243 35.37 -29.86 -26.89
CA ILE A 243 33.91 -29.80 -26.99
C ILE A 243 33.58 -29.05 -28.30
N GLN A 244 32.70 -29.62 -29.12
CA GLN A 244 32.22 -29.02 -30.37
C GLN A 244 30.68 -29.08 -30.40
N LEU A 245 30.04 -27.99 -30.80
CA LEU A 245 28.58 -27.88 -30.92
C LEU A 245 28.24 -27.37 -32.32
N GLU A 246 27.71 -28.26 -33.17
CA GLU A 246 27.22 -27.94 -34.50
C GLU A 246 25.75 -27.52 -34.40
N ILE A 247 25.44 -26.26 -34.73
CA ILE A 247 24.08 -25.69 -34.71
C ILE A 247 23.59 -25.54 -36.15
N VAL A 248 22.32 -25.90 -36.40
CA VAL A 248 21.65 -25.70 -37.69
C VAL A 248 20.61 -24.58 -37.57
N GLY A 249 20.96 -23.40 -38.09
CA GLY A 249 20.10 -22.21 -38.11
C GLY A 249 20.60 -21.08 -37.20
N GLU A 250 20.39 -19.83 -37.62
CA GLU A 250 20.64 -18.65 -36.80
C GLU A 250 19.53 -18.50 -35.74
N ASN A 251 19.88 -18.17 -34.50
CA ASN A 251 18.89 -18.00 -33.43
C ASN A 251 19.43 -17.27 -32.19
N GLU A 252 18.64 -16.34 -31.65
CA GLU A 252 19.00 -15.52 -30.47
C GLU A 252 19.19 -16.37 -29.20
N ASN A 253 18.48 -17.50 -29.08
CA ASN A 253 18.53 -18.37 -27.89
C ASN A 253 19.76 -19.32 -27.84
N THR A 254 20.74 -19.14 -28.72
CA THR A 254 21.99 -19.93 -28.80
C THR A 254 22.70 -20.08 -27.45
N GLN A 255 22.68 -19.04 -26.60
CA GLN A 255 23.33 -19.07 -25.29
C GLN A 255 22.67 -20.02 -24.28
N LYS A 256 21.33 -20.16 -24.30
CA LYS A 256 20.59 -21.13 -23.47
C LYS A 256 20.80 -22.58 -23.95
N LEU A 257 21.08 -22.77 -25.24
CA LEU A 257 21.43 -24.06 -25.83
C LEU A 257 22.84 -24.50 -25.42
N LEU A 258 23.81 -23.58 -25.46
CA LEU A 258 25.14 -23.79 -24.88
C LEU A 258 25.05 -24.15 -23.39
N GLU A 259 24.28 -23.39 -22.60
CA GLU A 259 24.05 -23.69 -21.18
C GLU A 259 23.41 -25.08 -20.96
N THR A 260 22.47 -25.49 -21.82
CA THR A 260 21.85 -26.82 -21.77
C THR A 260 22.87 -27.93 -22.07
N ALA A 261 23.70 -27.75 -23.10
CA ALA A 261 24.75 -28.70 -23.45
C ALA A 261 25.83 -28.80 -22.35
N TYR A 262 26.23 -27.68 -21.76
CA TYR A 262 27.18 -27.62 -20.64
C TYR A 262 26.63 -28.28 -19.38
N ASN A 263 25.34 -28.08 -19.05
CA ASN A 263 24.69 -28.79 -17.94
C ASN A 263 24.57 -30.31 -18.18
N HIS A 264 24.41 -30.75 -19.43
CA HIS A 264 24.43 -32.19 -19.78
C HIS A 264 25.82 -32.80 -19.61
N ILE A 265 26.87 -32.13 -20.09
CA ILE A 265 28.28 -32.53 -19.87
C ILE A 265 28.60 -32.61 -18.37
N LEU A 266 28.16 -31.61 -17.57
CA LEU A 266 28.32 -31.61 -16.11
C LEU A 266 27.68 -32.85 -15.47
N GLN A 267 26.46 -33.23 -15.86
CA GLN A 267 25.76 -34.40 -15.32
C GLN A 267 26.50 -35.70 -15.63
N LEU A 268 27.02 -35.85 -16.85
CA LEU A 268 27.83 -37.02 -17.24
C LEU A 268 29.13 -37.17 -16.44
N MET A 269 29.67 -36.08 -15.90
CA MET A 269 30.89 -36.09 -15.08
C MET A 269 30.62 -36.36 -13.59
N CYS A 270 29.38 -36.20 -13.11
CA CYS A 270 29.06 -36.02 -11.69
C CYS A 270 27.68 -36.61 -11.29
N ASP A 271 27.66 -37.87 -10.81
CA ASP A 271 26.45 -38.50 -10.24
C ASP A 271 26.05 -37.88 -8.89
N LYS A 272 24.74 -37.62 -8.68
CA LYS A 272 24.19 -37.10 -7.41
C LYS A 272 23.87 -38.22 -6.41
N VAL A 273 24.22 -38.00 -5.13
CA VAL A 273 23.76 -38.83 -3.99
C VAL A 273 23.12 -37.92 -2.92
N PRO A 274 21.93 -38.24 -2.39
CA PRO A 274 21.31 -37.47 -1.30
C PRO A 274 21.86 -37.87 0.07
N VAL A 275 21.87 -36.92 1.02
CA VAL A 275 22.15 -37.15 2.45
C VAL A 275 21.03 -36.56 3.31
N GLY A 276 20.81 -37.18 4.47
CA GLY A 276 19.58 -37.03 5.26
C GLY A 276 19.42 -35.73 6.05
N THR A 277 18.23 -35.56 6.62
CA THR A 277 17.77 -34.38 7.35
C THR A 277 18.48 -34.18 8.70
N GLY A 278 18.95 -32.96 8.95
CA GLY A 278 19.37 -32.45 10.27
C GLY A 278 18.84 -31.04 10.49
N ALA A 279 18.47 -30.71 11.73
CA ALA A 279 17.80 -29.44 12.05
C ALA A 279 18.72 -28.22 11.87
N ALA A 280 18.15 -27.10 11.39
CA ALA A 280 18.90 -25.88 11.10
C ALA A 280 18.62 -24.77 12.12
N THR A 281 19.65 -24.32 12.83
CA THR A 281 19.70 -23.00 13.47
C THR A 281 20.23 -21.95 12.49
N PRO A 282 19.75 -20.70 12.52
CA PRO A 282 20.09 -19.70 11.51
C PRO A 282 21.53 -19.20 11.65
N SER A 283 22.28 -19.21 10.54
CA SER A 283 23.61 -18.61 10.46
C SER A 283 23.54 -17.11 10.24
N THR A 284 24.38 -16.36 10.94
CA THR A 284 24.57 -14.92 10.69
C THR A 284 25.29 -14.72 9.36
N ASN A 285 24.60 -14.09 8.40
CA ASN A 285 25.15 -13.76 7.09
C ASN A 285 25.08 -12.24 6.84
N ARG A 286 25.91 -11.72 5.95
CA ARG A 286 26.00 -10.28 5.65
C ARG A 286 24.72 -9.82 4.93
N SER A 287 24.13 -8.71 5.37
CA SER A 287 22.88 -8.19 4.77
C SER A 287 23.09 -7.79 3.31
N PHE A 288 22.07 -8.04 2.49
CA PHE A 288 22.06 -7.80 1.06
C PHE A 288 21.79 -6.31 0.71
N PHE A 289 21.13 -5.59 1.62
CA PHE A 289 20.76 -4.18 1.45
C PHE A 289 21.68 -3.19 2.19
N TRP A 290 22.79 -3.67 2.78
CA TRP A 290 23.74 -2.87 3.57
C TRP A 290 25.22 -3.13 3.21
N PRO A 291 25.83 -2.35 2.30
CA PRO A 291 27.27 -2.11 2.31
C PRO A 291 27.58 -1.03 3.37
N ARG A 292 28.36 -1.36 4.40
CA ARG A 292 28.57 -0.48 5.58
C ARG A 292 29.75 0.51 5.44
N THR A 293 30.05 0.94 4.21
CA THR A 293 31.22 1.78 3.87
C THR A 293 30.92 2.70 2.69
N VAL A 294 31.01 4.02 2.90
CA VAL A 294 30.66 5.09 1.93
C VAL A 294 31.82 5.36 0.95
N ILE A 295 32.49 4.32 0.45
CA ILE A 295 33.69 4.44 -0.41
C ILE A 295 33.66 3.41 -1.55
N ASP A 296 32.76 3.60 -2.54
CA ASP A 296 33.01 3.12 -3.92
C ASP A 296 32.18 3.83 -5.02
N TYR A 297 31.83 5.11 -4.82
CA TYR A 297 31.07 5.92 -5.82
C TYR A 297 31.97 6.86 -6.66
N GLN A 298 33.30 6.70 -6.64
CA GLN A 298 34.23 7.61 -7.31
C GLN A 298 34.97 7.02 -8.54
N ASN A 299 34.90 5.71 -8.78
CA ASN A 299 35.83 5.02 -9.70
C ASN A 299 35.21 4.50 -11.02
N PHE A 300 34.45 5.32 -11.75
CA PHE A 300 34.13 5.03 -13.17
C PHE A 300 33.99 6.31 -14.01
N ILE A 301 34.87 6.50 -15.01
CA ILE A 301 34.84 7.62 -15.97
C ILE A 301 35.28 7.15 -17.38
N ARG A 302 34.35 7.20 -18.36
CA ARG A 302 34.55 7.20 -19.84
C ARG A 302 35.19 5.91 -20.45
N PRO A 303 35.06 5.59 -21.77
CA PRO A 303 34.61 6.38 -22.95
C PRO A 303 33.08 6.52 -23.07
N GLU A 304 32.46 7.33 -23.95
CA GLU A 304 32.83 7.84 -25.29
C GLU A 304 32.78 6.81 -26.43
N ASP A 305 31.58 6.26 -26.68
CA ASP A 305 30.95 6.26 -28.03
C ASP A 305 29.46 5.80 -27.95
N TYR A 306 28.74 5.81 -29.09
CA TYR A 306 27.37 5.31 -29.32
C TYR A 306 26.18 6.10 -28.70
N LEU A 307 25.71 7.12 -29.43
CA LEU A 307 24.31 7.58 -29.40
C LEU A 307 23.73 7.61 -30.82
N ALA A 308 22.67 6.84 -31.07
CA ALA A 308 21.89 6.93 -32.30
C ALA A 308 20.43 6.44 -32.12
N GLY A 309 19.51 7.37 -31.86
CA GLY A 309 18.08 7.20 -32.14
C GLY A 309 17.25 6.35 -31.16
N LEU A 310 16.58 7.02 -30.22
CA LEU A 310 15.19 6.73 -29.79
C LEU A 310 14.63 7.98 -29.09
N GLU A 311 13.31 8.18 -29.10
CA GLU A 311 12.67 9.35 -28.48
C GLU A 311 12.11 8.99 -27.09
N ALA A 312 12.28 9.90 -26.12
CA ALA A 312 11.93 9.62 -24.73
C ALA A 312 10.42 9.77 -24.46
N PRO A 313 9.78 8.83 -23.74
CA PRO A 313 8.41 8.98 -23.30
C PRO A 313 8.30 10.00 -22.16
N LYS A 314 7.33 10.92 -22.25
CA LYS A 314 6.99 11.85 -21.16
C LYS A 314 6.18 11.08 -20.08
N SER A 315 6.81 10.60 -19.01
CA SER A 315 6.13 9.85 -17.94
C SER A 315 5.79 10.71 -16.72
N SER A 316 4.49 10.82 -16.44
CA SER A 316 3.93 11.43 -15.23
C SER A 316 3.97 10.44 -14.07
N LEU A 317 5.02 10.48 -13.25
CA LEU A 317 5.24 9.54 -12.14
C LEU A 317 5.80 10.22 -10.87
N VAL A 318 5.17 11.32 -10.45
CA VAL A 318 5.06 11.70 -9.04
C VAL A 318 3.59 12.03 -8.76
N THR A 319 2.95 11.14 -8.00
CA THR A 319 1.61 11.33 -7.44
C THR A 319 1.67 11.05 -5.96
N ASP A 320 1.73 12.14 -5.20
CA ASP A 320 1.38 12.29 -3.78
C ASP A 320 1.62 11.10 -2.82
N LEU A 321 2.80 11.07 -2.18
CA LEU A 321 3.14 10.10 -1.14
C LEU A 321 2.43 10.33 0.21
N SER A 322 1.53 11.31 0.34
CA SER A 322 0.79 11.53 1.59
C SER A 322 -0.24 10.43 1.89
N ALA A 323 -0.82 9.82 0.86
CA ALA A 323 -1.96 8.90 1.00
C ALA A 323 -1.61 7.56 1.68
N SER A 324 -0.41 7.01 1.47
CA SER A 324 -0.02 5.68 2.01
C SER A 324 0.29 5.68 3.52
N LYS A 325 0.51 6.86 4.12
CA LYS A 325 0.78 7.01 5.56
C LYS A 325 -0.47 6.98 6.44
N ALA A 326 -1.66 7.18 5.87
CA ALA A 326 -2.91 7.31 6.62
C ALA A 326 -3.37 6.03 7.34
N SER A 327 -2.86 4.86 6.94
CA SER A 327 -3.25 3.54 7.48
C SER A 327 -2.17 2.82 8.29
N SER A 328 -0.98 3.42 8.47
CA SER A 328 0.22 2.76 9.01
C SER A 328 0.78 3.39 10.30
N GLY A 329 0.00 4.26 10.95
CA GLY A 329 0.37 4.88 12.23
C GLY A 329 0.21 3.93 13.44
N PRO A 330 1.04 4.05 14.50
CA PRO A 330 0.97 3.21 15.71
C PRO A 330 -0.42 3.12 16.39
N ASN A 331 -1.29 4.10 16.17
CA ASN A 331 -2.62 4.14 16.78
C ASN A 331 -3.66 3.28 16.03
N ALA A 332 -3.40 2.87 14.78
CA ALA A 332 -4.33 2.06 13.98
C ALA A 332 -4.41 0.60 14.46
N TRP A 333 -3.35 0.07 15.06
CA TRP A 333 -3.24 -1.32 15.50
C TRP A 333 -4.20 -1.70 16.64
N ASN A 334 -4.79 -0.72 17.34
CA ASN A 334 -5.65 -0.93 18.50
C ASN A 334 -7.02 -1.57 18.21
N GLN A 335 -7.46 -1.64 16.94
CA GLN A 335 -8.81 -2.12 16.59
C GLN A 335 -8.88 -3.55 16.01
N GLN A 336 -7.75 -4.21 15.69
CA GLN A 336 -7.80 -5.43 14.86
C GLN A 336 -7.33 -6.73 15.53
N GLU A 337 -6.73 -6.69 16.73
CA GLU A 337 -6.30 -7.89 17.45
C GLU A 337 -6.75 -7.93 18.93
N GLN A 338 -8.01 -8.34 19.15
CA GLN A 338 -8.47 -8.93 20.41
C GLN A 338 -9.14 -10.29 20.19
N GLN A 339 -8.44 -11.19 19.51
CA GLN A 339 -8.62 -12.63 19.68
C GLN A 339 -7.42 -13.19 20.45
N SER A 340 -7.41 -12.95 21.77
CA SER A 340 -6.43 -13.53 22.68
C SER A 340 -6.69 -15.03 22.83
N VAL A 341 -6.07 -15.81 21.95
CA VAL A 341 -5.97 -17.27 22.06
C VAL A 341 -5.44 -17.62 23.46
N SER A 342 -6.00 -18.64 24.11
CA SER A 342 -5.82 -18.83 25.56
C SER A 342 -4.36 -19.13 25.93
N ALA A 343 -3.97 -18.74 27.15
CA ALA A 343 -2.61 -18.99 27.67
C ALA A 343 -2.23 -20.47 27.63
N GLU A 344 -3.21 -21.35 27.79
CA GLU A 344 -3.11 -22.82 27.67
C GLU A 344 -2.64 -23.26 26.27
N THR A 345 -3.13 -22.63 25.19
CA THR A 345 -2.70 -22.94 23.80
C THR A 345 -1.22 -22.65 23.57
N PHE A 346 -0.65 -21.71 24.34
CA PHE A 346 0.77 -21.36 24.28
C PHE A 346 1.62 -22.01 25.38
N GLY A 347 1.02 -22.87 26.22
CA GLY A 347 1.70 -23.55 27.33
C GLY A 347 2.27 -22.60 28.39
N CYS A 348 1.71 -21.38 28.53
CA CYS A 348 2.19 -20.37 29.48
C CYS A 348 1.17 -20.14 30.60
N SER A 349 1.62 -19.71 31.79
CA SER A 349 0.68 -19.49 32.90
C SER A 349 -0.15 -18.21 32.70
N ALA A 350 -1.27 -18.10 33.40
CA ALA A 350 -2.05 -16.85 33.43
C ALA A 350 -1.30 -15.66 34.08
N ALA A 351 -0.17 -15.89 34.77
CA ALA A 351 0.73 -14.82 35.21
C ALA A 351 1.70 -14.43 34.08
N ASP A 352 2.28 -15.40 33.40
CA ASP A 352 3.23 -15.18 32.30
C ASP A 352 2.56 -14.56 31.07
N ARG A 353 1.31 -14.93 30.78
CA ARG A 353 0.51 -14.27 29.74
C ARG A 353 0.31 -12.78 30.04
N ARG A 354 -0.14 -12.44 31.26
CA ARG A 354 -0.26 -11.03 31.69
C ARG A 354 1.06 -10.27 31.61
N ARG A 355 2.18 -10.91 31.94
CA ARG A 355 3.53 -10.35 31.78
C ARG A 355 3.90 -10.14 30.30
N ALA A 356 3.57 -11.09 29.43
CA ALA A 356 3.80 -10.99 27.99
C ALA A 356 2.96 -9.86 27.37
N ASP A 357 1.69 -9.72 27.76
CA ASP A 357 0.79 -8.66 27.29
C ASP A 357 1.24 -7.27 27.79
N GLN A 358 1.74 -7.15 29.02
CA GLN A 358 2.39 -5.92 29.53
C GLN A 358 3.65 -5.55 28.73
N LEU A 359 4.50 -6.53 28.40
CA LEU A 359 5.69 -6.32 27.57
C LEU A 359 5.31 -5.93 26.13
N TYR A 360 4.27 -6.54 25.57
CA TYR A 360 3.73 -6.19 24.26
C TYR A 360 3.21 -4.74 24.22
N GLN A 361 2.40 -4.33 25.19
CA GLN A 361 1.92 -2.95 25.29
C GLN A 361 3.07 -1.94 25.47
N LYS A 362 4.10 -2.27 26.25
CA LYS A 362 5.32 -1.45 26.34
C LYS A 362 6.05 -1.36 25.00
N GLY A 363 6.08 -2.44 24.22
CA GLY A 363 6.64 -2.44 22.86
C GLY A 363 5.88 -1.53 21.91
N LEU A 364 4.54 -1.54 21.94
CA LEU A 364 3.70 -0.62 21.15
C LEU A 364 3.95 0.85 21.55
N ALA A 365 4.04 1.14 22.85
CA ALA A 365 4.35 2.49 23.35
C ALA A 365 5.73 2.99 22.88
N LEU A 366 6.76 2.16 22.97
CA LEU A 366 8.10 2.48 22.42
C LEU A 366 8.07 2.67 20.90
N GLY A 367 7.21 1.95 20.19
CA GLY A 367 6.95 2.17 18.77
C GLY A 367 6.31 3.53 18.46
N ALA A 368 5.37 3.99 19.29
CA ALA A 368 4.79 5.34 19.21
C ALA A 368 5.84 6.43 19.50
N GLU A 369 6.79 6.16 20.41
CA GLU A 369 7.99 6.99 20.67
C GLU A 369 9.07 6.88 19.57
N LYS A 370 8.81 6.17 18.46
CA LYS A 370 9.75 5.87 17.35
C LYS A 370 10.98 5.01 17.72
N LYS A 371 11.06 4.47 18.94
CA LYS A 371 12.18 3.65 19.46
C LYS A 371 12.07 2.20 19.00
N TYR A 372 12.11 1.99 17.68
CA TYR A 372 11.70 0.73 17.06
C TYR A 372 12.53 -0.49 17.48
N LEU A 373 13.83 -0.32 17.74
CA LEU A 373 14.70 -1.42 18.22
C LEU A 373 14.39 -1.82 19.67
N GLU A 374 14.04 -0.86 20.54
CA GLU A 374 13.58 -1.14 21.91
C GLU A 374 12.20 -1.81 21.93
N ALA A 375 11.30 -1.41 21.02
CA ALA A 375 10.01 -2.05 20.84
C ALA A 375 10.16 -3.53 20.43
N ILE A 376 11.00 -3.81 19.43
CA ILE A 376 11.35 -5.16 18.99
C ILE A 376 11.98 -6.00 20.13
N ASP A 377 12.77 -5.39 21.02
CA ASP A 377 13.26 -6.03 22.24
C ASP A 377 12.13 -6.38 23.24
N GLN A 378 11.12 -5.51 23.41
CA GLN A 378 9.99 -5.86 24.28
C GLN A 378 9.15 -7.01 23.67
N PHE A 379 8.97 -7.06 22.35
CA PHE A 379 8.29 -8.18 21.68
C PHE A 379 9.05 -9.51 21.86
N LYS A 380 10.40 -9.50 21.79
CA LYS A 380 11.23 -10.68 22.12
C LYS A 380 11.05 -11.11 23.58
N LYS A 381 10.96 -10.15 24.50
CA LYS A 381 10.72 -10.40 25.94
C LYS A 381 9.29 -10.91 26.20
N ALA A 382 8.30 -10.47 25.43
CA ALA A 382 6.93 -10.98 25.48
C ALA A 382 6.90 -12.46 25.04
N TYR A 383 7.55 -12.81 23.93
CA TYR A 383 7.71 -14.20 23.48
C TYR A 383 8.43 -15.09 24.50
N ALA A 384 9.44 -14.54 25.20
CA ALA A 384 10.15 -15.25 26.26
C ALA A 384 9.33 -15.45 27.54
N ALA A 385 8.24 -14.69 27.73
CA ALA A 385 7.28 -14.90 28.81
C ALA A 385 6.15 -15.87 28.39
N CYS A 386 5.55 -15.69 27.22
CA CYS A 386 4.56 -16.62 26.67
C CYS A 386 4.85 -16.90 25.20
N SER A 387 4.86 -18.18 24.80
CA SER A 387 5.31 -18.64 23.47
C SER A 387 4.34 -18.38 22.30
N ASP A 388 3.68 -17.22 22.31
CA ASP A 388 2.75 -16.76 21.29
C ASP A 388 3.52 -16.26 20.04
N PRO A 389 3.34 -16.89 18.86
CA PRO A 389 4.00 -16.49 17.62
C PRO A 389 3.79 -15.02 17.23
N ILE A 390 2.69 -14.38 17.65
CA ILE A 390 2.30 -13.04 17.17
C ILE A 390 3.36 -11.97 17.44
N TYR A 391 4.18 -12.15 18.49
CA TYR A 391 5.27 -11.22 18.81
C TYR A 391 6.41 -11.25 17.77
N TYR A 392 6.59 -12.36 17.04
CA TYR A 392 7.52 -12.42 15.90
C TYR A 392 6.95 -11.71 14.66
N PHE A 393 5.64 -11.82 14.42
CA PHE A 393 4.95 -11.06 13.36
C PHE A 393 5.09 -9.55 13.59
N ARG A 394 4.83 -9.09 14.81
CA ARG A 394 4.96 -7.66 15.20
C ARG A 394 6.39 -7.12 15.11
N ALA A 395 7.38 -7.94 15.46
CA ALA A 395 8.77 -7.55 15.26
C ALA A 395 9.16 -7.50 13.76
N ALA A 396 8.58 -8.34 12.90
CA ALA A 396 8.77 -8.28 11.45
C ALA A 396 8.13 -7.04 10.82
N ASP A 397 6.92 -6.67 11.24
CA ASP A 397 6.23 -5.45 10.79
C ASP A 397 7.09 -4.19 11.02
N PHE A 398 7.75 -4.10 12.18
CA PHE A 398 8.64 -2.99 12.51
C PHE A 398 9.93 -3.00 11.66
N TYR A 399 10.49 -4.18 11.37
CA TYR A 399 11.64 -4.28 10.46
C TYR A 399 11.28 -3.86 9.03
N GLU A 400 10.09 -4.19 8.53
CA GLU A 400 9.65 -3.85 7.17
C GLU A 400 9.30 -2.36 7.00
N HIS A 401 8.34 -1.85 7.78
CA HIS A 401 7.71 -0.56 7.48
C HIS A 401 8.39 0.65 8.15
N TYR A 402 9.19 0.43 9.21
CA TYR A 402 9.78 1.50 10.02
C TYR A 402 11.31 1.52 10.00
N LEU A 403 11.97 0.35 9.86
CA LEU A 403 13.43 0.23 9.76
C LEU A 403 13.92 -0.05 8.33
N TYR A 404 13.03 -0.46 7.42
CA TYR A 404 13.34 -0.83 6.02
C TYR A 404 14.43 -1.90 5.88
N ASP A 405 14.49 -2.83 6.84
CA ASP A 405 15.37 -4.00 6.87
C ASP A 405 14.60 -5.26 6.47
N TYR A 406 14.47 -5.44 5.16
CA TYR A 406 13.72 -6.55 4.57
C TYR A 406 14.40 -7.92 4.79
N ASP A 407 15.71 -7.98 5.06
CA ASP A 407 16.39 -9.22 5.45
C ASP A 407 15.92 -9.67 6.85
N MET A 408 15.86 -8.74 7.80
CA MET A 408 15.37 -9.00 9.16
C MET A 408 13.86 -9.21 9.19
N ALA A 409 13.07 -8.42 8.45
CA ALA A 409 11.62 -8.62 8.33
C ALA A 409 11.30 -10.03 7.81
N GLN A 410 11.92 -10.44 6.70
CA GLN A 410 11.70 -11.77 6.13
C GLN A 410 12.17 -12.89 7.08
N THR A 411 13.25 -12.68 7.84
CA THR A 411 13.72 -13.62 8.87
C THR A 411 12.69 -13.82 9.99
N TYR A 412 12.07 -12.74 10.47
CA TYR A 412 11.08 -12.79 11.55
C TYR A 412 9.72 -13.29 11.05
N TYR A 413 9.32 -12.95 9.82
CA TYR A 413 8.17 -13.53 9.15
C TYR A 413 8.30 -15.04 8.93
N LYS A 414 9.46 -15.54 8.47
CA LYS A 414 9.73 -16.99 8.36
C LYS A 414 9.67 -17.68 9.72
N LYS A 415 10.15 -17.04 10.79
CA LYS A 415 10.03 -17.55 12.17
C LYS A 415 8.57 -17.58 12.66
N PHE A 416 7.78 -16.52 12.39
CA PHE A 416 6.36 -16.49 12.70
C PHE A 416 5.60 -17.63 12.02
N LEU A 417 5.79 -17.82 10.70
CA LEU A 417 5.10 -18.88 9.96
C LEU A 417 5.36 -20.26 10.57
N GLN A 418 6.62 -20.60 10.86
CA GLN A 418 6.99 -21.86 11.50
C GLN A 418 6.23 -22.05 12.82
N LEU A 419 6.34 -21.09 13.75
CA LEU A 419 5.77 -21.23 15.10
C LEU A 419 4.24 -21.18 15.10
N ALA A 420 3.63 -20.47 14.16
CA ALA A 420 2.17 -20.40 13.99
C ALA A 420 1.60 -21.65 13.29
N GLU A 421 2.37 -22.31 12.42
CA GLU A 421 2.02 -23.60 11.83
C GLU A 421 2.16 -24.75 12.83
N GLU A 422 3.28 -24.81 13.57
CA GLU A 422 3.52 -25.78 14.66
C GLU A 422 2.40 -25.80 15.72
N LYS A 423 1.80 -24.63 16.00
CA LYS A 423 0.69 -24.45 16.94
C LYS A 423 -0.70 -24.36 16.29
N ASN A 424 -0.77 -24.43 14.96
CA ASN A 424 -1.96 -24.21 14.13
C ASN A 424 -2.81 -22.97 14.50
N VAL A 425 -2.16 -21.83 14.75
CA VAL A 425 -2.81 -20.54 15.07
C VAL A 425 -2.78 -19.58 13.88
N TYR A 426 -3.47 -18.44 13.99
CA TYR A 426 -3.42 -17.28 13.08
C TYR A 426 -3.44 -17.61 11.57
N PRO A 427 -4.42 -18.38 11.05
CA PRO A 427 -4.42 -18.85 9.66
C PRO A 427 -4.45 -17.70 8.62
N GLU A 428 -5.21 -16.63 8.89
CA GLU A 428 -5.31 -15.47 8.00
C GLU A 428 -3.99 -14.68 7.96
N ILE A 429 -3.37 -14.46 9.12
CA ILE A 429 -2.07 -13.77 9.24
C ILE A 429 -0.96 -14.61 8.57
N ARG A 430 -0.99 -15.95 8.72
CA ARG A 430 -0.07 -16.85 8.00
C ARG A 430 -0.19 -16.66 6.48
N LEU A 431 -1.39 -16.58 5.93
CA LEU A 431 -1.59 -16.32 4.49
C LEU A 431 -1.05 -14.95 4.06
N GLY A 432 -1.30 -13.90 4.84
CA GLY A 432 -0.76 -12.55 4.57
C GLY A 432 0.77 -12.51 4.61
N VAL A 433 1.39 -13.22 5.55
CA VAL A 433 2.85 -13.27 5.69
C VAL A 433 3.53 -14.07 4.56
N VAL A 434 2.90 -15.11 4.02
CA VAL A 434 3.41 -15.80 2.82
C VAL A 434 3.51 -14.84 1.63
N ASN A 435 2.51 -13.97 1.44
CA ASN A 435 2.55 -12.95 0.39
C ASN A 435 3.69 -11.95 0.63
N LYS A 436 3.80 -11.38 1.84
CA LYS A 436 4.90 -10.45 2.21
C LYS A 436 6.29 -11.04 1.97
N ILE A 437 6.53 -12.31 2.31
CA ILE A 437 7.79 -12.99 2.01
C ILE A 437 8.03 -13.06 0.49
N SER A 438 7.00 -13.45 -0.28
CA SER A 438 7.07 -13.53 -1.75
C SER A 438 7.33 -12.18 -2.40
N ASP A 439 6.76 -11.10 -1.87
CA ASP A 439 6.95 -9.74 -2.39
C ASP A 439 8.34 -9.17 -2.07
N ILE A 440 8.91 -9.52 -0.91
CA ILE A 440 10.33 -9.25 -0.58
C ILE A 440 11.28 -10.05 -1.51
N ASP A 441 10.97 -11.30 -1.82
CA ASP A 441 11.79 -12.12 -2.73
C ASP A 441 11.71 -11.60 -4.19
N LYS A 442 10.52 -11.26 -4.69
CA LYS A 442 10.34 -10.58 -6.00
C LYS A 442 11.11 -9.26 -6.07
N ALA A 443 10.97 -8.41 -5.05
CA ALA A 443 11.65 -7.12 -4.99
C ALA A 443 13.18 -7.28 -5.05
N ARG A 444 13.73 -8.36 -4.49
CA ARG A 444 15.16 -8.69 -4.54
C ARG A 444 15.63 -9.12 -5.93
N GLU A 445 14.85 -9.93 -6.64
CA GLU A 445 15.13 -10.30 -8.04
C GLU A 445 15.06 -9.08 -8.96
N MET A 446 14.02 -8.26 -8.80
CA MET A 446 13.87 -6.98 -9.53
C MET A 446 15.03 -6.03 -9.23
N PHE A 447 15.47 -5.90 -7.97
CA PHE A 447 16.57 -5.00 -7.59
C PHE A 447 17.91 -5.38 -8.25
N ASN A 448 18.16 -6.69 -8.42
CA ASN A 448 19.33 -7.17 -9.15
C ASN A 448 19.23 -6.84 -10.65
N ARG A 449 18.08 -7.14 -11.28
CA ARG A 449 17.80 -6.79 -12.69
C ARG A 449 17.92 -5.28 -12.94
N ALA A 450 17.37 -4.45 -12.06
CA ALA A 450 17.42 -2.99 -12.15
C ALA A 450 18.87 -2.46 -12.06
N LYS A 451 19.72 -3.06 -11.23
CA LYS A 451 21.16 -2.74 -11.18
C LYS A 451 21.89 -3.12 -12.47
N GLU A 452 21.58 -4.28 -13.07
CA GLU A 452 22.16 -4.73 -14.34
C GLU A 452 21.72 -3.84 -15.51
N LEU A 453 20.45 -3.42 -15.53
CA LEU A 453 19.93 -2.42 -16.47
C LEU A 453 20.66 -1.07 -16.31
N ARG A 454 20.79 -0.55 -15.08
CA ARG A 454 21.52 0.71 -14.83
C ARG A 454 22.98 0.62 -15.27
N ALA A 455 23.65 -0.50 -14.96
CA ALA A 455 25.05 -0.74 -15.35
C ALA A 455 25.26 -0.92 -16.86
N SER A 456 24.22 -1.29 -17.62
CA SER A 456 24.22 -1.37 -19.08
C SER A 456 23.72 -0.10 -19.78
N GLY A 457 23.56 1.01 -19.06
CA GLY A 457 23.11 2.30 -19.60
C GLY A 457 21.60 2.39 -19.85
N LYS A 458 20.83 1.36 -19.48
CA LYS A 458 19.38 1.25 -19.65
C LYS A 458 18.65 1.96 -18.50
N TYR A 459 18.86 3.27 -18.42
CA TYR A 459 18.45 4.07 -17.28
C TYR A 459 16.93 4.22 -17.14
N ILE A 460 16.17 4.21 -18.24
CA ILE A 460 14.70 4.29 -18.20
C ILE A 460 14.17 2.97 -17.62
N GLU A 461 14.55 1.83 -18.22
CA GLU A 461 14.09 0.51 -17.77
C GLU A 461 14.54 0.22 -16.32
N ALA A 462 15.75 0.63 -15.94
CA ALA A 462 16.22 0.52 -14.56
C ALA A 462 15.37 1.37 -13.59
N SER A 463 15.03 2.60 -13.97
CA SER A 463 14.22 3.51 -13.15
C SER A 463 12.80 2.97 -12.96
N GLU A 464 12.19 2.43 -14.01
CA GLU A 464 10.88 1.77 -13.96
C GLU A 464 10.88 0.58 -12.99
N GLU A 465 11.88 -0.31 -13.07
CA GLU A 465 12.04 -1.41 -12.13
C GLU A 465 12.23 -0.94 -10.67
N PHE A 466 13.03 0.10 -10.44
CA PHE A 466 13.19 0.69 -9.10
C PHE A 466 11.90 1.36 -8.58
N MET A 467 11.10 1.99 -9.45
CA MET A 467 9.77 2.51 -9.08
C MET A 467 8.75 1.40 -8.79
N LEU A 468 8.81 0.26 -9.52
CA LEU A 468 7.97 -0.91 -9.22
C LEU A 468 8.36 -1.58 -7.90
N ILE A 469 9.65 -1.68 -7.57
CA ILE A 469 10.13 -2.14 -6.25
C ILE A 469 9.65 -1.21 -5.14
N PHE A 470 9.66 0.10 -5.38
CA PHE A 470 9.08 1.07 -4.45
C PHE A 470 7.58 0.85 -4.25
N GLY A 471 6.82 0.66 -5.33
CA GLY A 471 5.40 0.29 -5.25
C GLY A 471 5.14 -0.99 -4.46
N LEU A 472 5.98 -2.01 -4.65
CA LEU A 472 5.80 -3.36 -4.08
C LEU A 472 6.13 -3.46 -2.58
N ILE A 473 7.20 -2.81 -2.10
CA ILE A 473 7.68 -2.92 -0.70
C ILE A 473 8.01 -1.58 -0.02
N GLN A 474 7.68 -0.43 -0.62
CA GLN A 474 7.92 0.94 -0.10
C GLN A 474 9.38 1.25 0.26
N ASN A 475 10.34 0.62 -0.44
CA ASN A 475 11.76 0.69 -0.12
C ASN A 475 12.37 2.06 -0.52
N PRO A 476 12.78 2.92 0.44
CA PRO A 476 13.30 4.25 0.13
C PRO A 476 14.55 4.25 -0.76
N ARG A 477 15.39 3.21 -0.64
CA ARG A 477 16.62 3.10 -1.44
C ARG A 477 16.32 2.80 -2.91
N ALA A 478 15.17 2.17 -3.21
CA ALA A 478 14.71 1.99 -4.59
C ALA A 478 14.26 3.32 -5.21
N LEU A 479 13.40 4.09 -4.52
CA LEU A 479 12.96 5.43 -4.96
C LEU A 479 14.15 6.36 -5.25
N VAL A 480 15.14 6.40 -4.35
CA VAL A 480 16.36 7.18 -4.54
C VAL A 480 17.18 6.69 -5.75
N THR A 481 17.26 5.37 -5.96
CA THR A 481 18.02 4.82 -7.11
C THR A 481 17.32 5.10 -8.45
N ALA A 482 15.98 5.15 -8.49
CA ALA A 482 15.22 5.62 -9.65
C ALA A 482 15.55 7.09 -9.97
N GLY A 483 15.61 7.96 -8.95
CA GLY A 483 16.06 9.34 -9.09
C GLY A 483 17.47 9.46 -9.70
N TYR A 484 18.42 8.64 -9.24
CA TYR A 484 19.77 8.62 -9.81
C TYR A 484 19.82 8.08 -11.25
N CYS A 485 18.92 7.18 -11.65
CA CYS A 485 18.84 6.75 -13.06
C CYS A 485 18.44 7.92 -13.98
N PHE A 486 17.55 8.81 -13.53
CA PHE A 486 17.22 10.02 -14.27
C PHE A 486 18.37 11.05 -14.28
N GLU A 487 19.19 11.14 -13.23
CA GLU A 487 20.43 11.92 -13.28
C GLU A 487 21.40 11.35 -14.32
N ASP A 488 21.67 10.04 -14.30
CA ASP A 488 22.56 9.38 -15.28
C ASP A 488 22.08 9.60 -16.72
N LEU A 489 20.77 9.46 -16.95
CA LEU A 489 20.14 9.70 -18.25
C LEU A 489 20.26 11.16 -18.70
N GLY A 490 20.13 12.13 -17.79
CA GLY A 490 20.36 13.55 -18.08
C GLY A 490 21.82 13.87 -18.36
N ASN A 491 22.76 13.20 -17.66
CA ASN A 491 24.19 13.31 -17.96
C ASN A 491 24.46 12.78 -19.39
N ALA A 492 23.91 11.62 -19.73
CA ALA A 492 24.17 10.89 -20.97
C ALA A 492 23.47 11.45 -22.23
N VAL A 493 22.22 11.92 -22.14
CA VAL A 493 21.38 12.24 -23.31
C VAL A 493 21.06 13.73 -23.37
N GLU A 494 21.56 14.43 -24.40
CA GLU A 494 21.41 15.89 -24.51
C GLU A 494 19.98 16.33 -24.85
N LYS A 495 19.29 15.59 -25.73
CA LYS A 495 18.00 16.01 -26.35
C LYS A 495 16.88 16.31 -25.34
N ASN A 496 16.89 15.67 -24.17
CA ASN A 496 15.92 15.88 -23.09
C ASN A 496 16.62 16.07 -21.72
N ARG A 497 17.82 16.66 -21.72
CA ARG A 497 18.69 16.76 -20.53
C ARG A 497 18.05 17.52 -19.38
N ARG A 498 17.29 18.58 -19.68
CA ARG A 498 16.60 19.42 -18.69
C ARG A 498 15.52 18.61 -17.97
N GLU A 499 14.66 17.98 -18.74
CA GLU A 499 13.52 17.19 -18.32
C GLU A 499 13.97 16.01 -17.44
N ASN A 500 15.07 15.33 -17.82
CA ASN A 500 15.65 14.25 -17.04
C ASN A 500 16.19 14.72 -15.69
N TYR A 501 16.90 15.87 -15.62
CA TYR A 501 17.36 16.41 -14.34
C TYR A 501 16.20 16.90 -13.46
N GLU A 502 15.19 17.55 -14.05
CA GLU A 502 13.99 18.00 -13.33
C GLU A 502 13.22 16.79 -12.74
N ARG A 503 13.10 15.70 -13.50
CA ARG A 503 12.53 14.41 -13.06
C ARG A 503 13.35 13.73 -11.96
N ALA A 504 14.68 13.80 -12.02
CA ALA A 504 15.56 13.31 -10.98
C ALA A 504 15.37 14.10 -9.67
N VAL A 505 15.32 15.43 -9.75
CA VAL A 505 15.04 16.32 -8.62
C VAL A 505 13.69 16.00 -7.98
N GLU A 506 12.64 15.80 -8.78
CA GLU A 506 11.28 15.52 -8.31
C GLU A 506 11.20 14.26 -7.41
N LEU A 507 11.84 13.17 -7.82
CA LEU A 507 11.88 11.90 -7.07
C LEU A 507 12.77 12.00 -5.82
N LEU A 508 13.91 12.69 -5.93
CA LEU A 508 14.86 12.85 -4.83
C LEU A 508 14.36 13.81 -3.74
N GLU A 509 13.69 14.91 -4.12
CA GLU A 509 13.00 15.80 -3.17
C GLU A 509 11.77 15.12 -2.56
N GLY A 510 11.10 14.23 -3.31
CA GLY A 510 10.10 13.31 -2.75
C GLY A 510 10.67 12.47 -1.61
N PHE A 511 11.78 11.77 -1.82
CA PHE A 511 12.44 11.02 -0.74
C PHE A 511 12.80 11.91 0.46
N LEU A 512 13.39 13.09 0.25
CA LEU A 512 13.78 13.99 1.35
C LEU A 512 12.58 14.47 2.18
N ARG A 513 11.47 14.84 1.52
CA ARG A 513 10.20 15.23 2.15
C ARG A 513 9.58 14.05 2.90
N ASP A 514 9.44 12.92 2.24
CA ASP A 514 8.58 11.84 2.74
C ASP A 514 9.29 10.93 3.75
N TYR A 515 10.62 11.00 3.84
CA TYR A 515 11.43 10.28 4.84
C TYR A 515 12.14 11.23 5.83
N SER A 516 11.79 12.51 5.90
CA SER A 516 12.39 13.51 6.80
C SER A 516 12.45 13.01 8.26
N ASP A 517 11.29 12.64 8.78
CA ASP A 517 11.01 12.40 10.21
C ASP A 517 11.27 10.95 10.65
N VAL A 518 11.92 10.16 9.79
CA VAL A 518 12.32 8.78 10.09
C VAL A 518 13.54 8.80 11.02
N PRO A 519 13.54 8.06 12.15
CA PRO A 519 14.60 8.11 13.15
C PRO A 519 15.88 7.40 12.69
N ALA A 520 16.97 7.66 13.41
CA ALA A 520 18.32 7.23 13.05
C ALA A 520 18.47 5.70 12.93
N GLU A 521 17.67 4.92 13.68
CA GLU A 521 17.68 3.45 13.64
C GLU A 521 17.39 2.86 12.25
N ALA A 522 16.68 3.59 11.37
CA ALA A 522 16.44 3.17 9.98
C ALA A 522 17.66 3.36 9.04
N ASN A 523 18.72 4.02 9.54
CA ASN A 523 19.95 4.33 8.82
C ASN A 523 19.72 4.97 7.44
N LEU A 524 18.97 6.07 7.43
CA LEU A 524 18.73 6.88 6.22
C LEU A 524 19.51 8.21 6.23
N ASP A 525 20.11 8.65 7.33
CA ASP A 525 20.59 10.04 7.44
C ASP A 525 21.81 10.36 6.55
N GLU A 526 22.76 9.43 6.40
CA GLU A 526 23.83 9.56 5.38
C GLU A 526 23.26 9.66 3.96
N LEU A 527 22.19 8.90 3.68
CA LEU A 527 21.51 8.93 2.38
C LEU A 527 20.73 10.24 2.17
N LYS A 528 20.04 10.76 3.20
CA LYS A 528 19.39 12.09 3.18
C LYS A 528 20.41 13.18 2.87
N GLN A 529 21.56 13.18 3.54
CA GLN A 529 22.63 14.16 3.31
C GLN A 529 23.18 14.09 1.87
N TYR A 530 23.47 12.88 1.38
CA TYR A 530 23.96 12.68 0.02
C TYR A 530 22.91 13.08 -1.04
N VAL A 531 21.65 12.69 -0.86
CA VAL A 531 20.56 13.08 -1.77
C VAL A 531 20.35 14.59 -1.79
N ALA A 532 20.41 15.28 -0.65
CA ALA A 532 20.30 16.75 -0.59
C ALA A 532 21.43 17.44 -1.38
N GLN A 533 22.66 16.90 -1.33
CA GLN A 533 23.76 17.41 -2.15
C GLN A 533 23.54 17.15 -3.65
N VAL A 534 23.03 15.97 -4.03
CA VAL A 534 22.70 15.65 -5.43
C VAL A 534 21.59 16.57 -5.96
N VAL A 535 20.52 16.80 -5.21
CA VAL A 535 19.45 17.76 -5.55
C VAL A 535 20.00 19.17 -5.75
N SER A 536 20.88 19.64 -4.86
CA SER A 536 21.54 20.94 -5.01
C SER A 536 22.38 21.02 -6.29
N ASN A 537 23.16 19.98 -6.59
CA ASN A 537 23.97 19.89 -7.81
C ASN A 537 23.09 19.87 -9.08
N LEU A 538 22.00 19.10 -9.08
CA LEU A 538 21.05 19.03 -10.19
C LEU A 538 20.38 20.38 -10.44
N ARG A 539 19.93 21.10 -9.40
CA ARG A 539 19.39 22.46 -9.53
C ARG A 539 20.38 23.42 -10.19
N VAL A 540 21.68 23.32 -9.89
CA VAL A 540 22.74 24.10 -10.57
C VAL A 540 22.90 23.66 -12.04
N LYS A 541 22.89 22.34 -12.35
CA LYS A 541 22.92 21.85 -13.74
C LYS A 541 21.73 22.38 -14.55
N ILE A 542 20.52 22.36 -13.99
CA ILE A 542 19.25 22.83 -14.61
C ILE A 542 19.30 24.34 -14.91
N ALA A 543 19.89 25.13 -14.00
CA ALA A 543 20.06 26.57 -14.16
C ALA A 543 21.13 26.95 -15.22
N GLY A 544 22.13 26.10 -15.43
CA GLY A 544 23.17 26.29 -16.44
C GLY A 544 22.78 25.89 -17.88
N LEU A 545 21.63 25.23 -18.06
CA LEU A 545 21.11 24.88 -19.38
C LEU A 545 20.39 26.07 -20.05
N PRO A 546 20.43 26.18 -21.39
CA PRO A 546 19.68 27.22 -22.11
C PRO A 546 18.17 27.15 -21.82
N ALA A 547 17.50 28.30 -21.92
CA ALA A 547 16.06 28.39 -21.70
C ALA A 547 15.29 27.53 -22.72
N PRO A 548 14.15 26.90 -22.33
CA PRO A 548 13.35 26.12 -23.26
C PRO A 548 12.90 26.94 -24.46
N GLN A 549 13.25 26.50 -25.67
CA GLN A 549 12.68 27.08 -26.88
C GLN A 549 11.21 26.65 -27.02
N PRO A 550 10.29 27.54 -27.45
CA PRO A 550 8.91 27.16 -27.70
C PRO A 550 8.84 26.05 -28.75
N GLN A 551 8.16 24.94 -28.43
CA GLN A 551 8.01 23.84 -29.40
C GLN A 551 7.16 24.30 -30.58
N GLU A 552 7.71 24.23 -31.79
CA GLU A 552 6.97 24.52 -33.02
C GLU A 552 5.84 23.51 -33.21
N LYS A 553 4.70 23.96 -33.74
CA LYS A 553 3.56 23.08 -34.05
C LYS A 553 3.88 22.26 -35.31
N PRO A 554 3.58 20.95 -35.34
CA PRO A 554 3.63 20.18 -36.57
C PRO A 554 2.69 20.77 -37.63
N GLU A 555 3.20 21.02 -38.83
CA GLU A 555 2.41 21.52 -39.95
C GLU A 555 1.43 20.45 -40.45
N GLN A 556 0.19 20.86 -40.77
CA GLN A 556 -0.78 19.97 -41.39
C GLN A 556 -0.54 19.88 -42.89
N GLN A 557 -0.20 18.69 -43.39
CA GLN A 557 -0.11 18.44 -44.83
C GLN A 557 -1.51 18.45 -45.47
N THR A 558 -1.81 19.53 -46.21
CA THR A 558 -3.07 19.70 -46.94
C THR A 558 -3.16 18.74 -48.13
N GLN A 559 -3.83 17.59 -47.96
CA GLN A 559 -4.13 16.69 -49.07
C GLN A 559 -5.35 17.19 -49.85
N VAL A 560 -5.17 17.43 -51.16
CA VAL A 560 -6.20 17.96 -52.05
C VAL A 560 -7.15 16.86 -52.51
N THR A 561 -8.46 17.09 -52.39
CA THR A 561 -9.49 16.31 -53.08
C THR A 561 -10.59 17.23 -53.64
N THR A 562 -11.20 16.84 -54.75
CA THR A 562 -11.94 17.74 -55.65
C THR A 562 -13.46 17.61 -55.61
N GLY A 563 -14.16 18.74 -55.80
CA GLY A 563 -15.43 18.77 -56.54
C GLY A 563 -16.72 18.98 -55.73
N GLY A 564 -17.38 20.12 -55.96
CA GLY A 564 -18.75 20.39 -55.49
C GLY A 564 -19.19 21.83 -55.82
N LYS A 565 -20.01 22.03 -56.86
CA LYS A 565 -20.48 23.36 -57.31
C LYS A 565 -21.76 23.79 -56.58
N ALA A 566 -21.85 25.07 -56.22
CA ALA A 566 -23.11 25.83 -56.17
C ALA A 566 -22.86 27.37 -56.32
N ALA A 567 -23.88 28.09 -56.81
CA ALA A 567 -23.96 29.55 -56.99
C ALA A 567 -23.51 30.35 -55.75
N THR A 568 -22.65 31.40 -55.80
CA THR A 568 -22.70 32.73 -56.47
C THR A 568 -23.66 33.77 -55.86
N THR A 569 -23.17 35.02 -55.76
CA THR A 569 -23.75 36.25 -55.14
C THR A 569 -23.59 36.36 -53.62
N GLY A 570 -23.15 37.48 -53.03
CA GLY A 570 -22.61 38.74 -53.59
C GLY A 570 -22.17 39.72 -52.48
N ALA A 571 -21.40 40.78 -52.83
CA ALA A 571 -20.92 41.95 -52.04
C ALA A 571 -21.20 42.02 -50.50
N GLN A 572 -20.23 42.16 -49.59
CA GLN A 572 -19.16 43.18 -49.43
C GLN A 572 -19.65 44.54 -48.86
N GLN A 573 -18.83 45.15 -47.98
CA GLN A 573 -19.03 46.43 -47.23
C GLN A 573 -20.10 46.34 -46.11
N THR A 574 -19.95 46.83 -44.86
CA THR A 574 -19.37 48.07 -44.29
C THR A 574 -20.12 49.35 -44.73
N THR A 575 -20.29 50.41 -43.92
CA THR A 575 -19.46 50.91 -42.82
C THR A 575 -20.29 51.84 -41.87
N THR A 576 -19.99 51.81 -40.57
CA THR A 576 -20.07 52.89 -39.54
C THR A 576 -21.00 54.11 -39.66
N GLY A 577 -21.64 54.48 -38.53
CA GLY A 577 -21.94 55.88 -38.15
C GLY A 577 -23.43 56.20 -37.87
N THR A 578 -23.80 57.14 -36.98
CA THR A 578 -23.00 57.94 -36.02
C THR A 578 -23.91 58.57 -34.91
N GLU A 579 -23.29 58.88 -33.75
CA GLU A 579 -23.58 60.05 -32.88
C GLU A 579 -24.80 60.20 -31.93
N ARG A 580 -24.49 60.85 -30.78
CA ARG A 580 -25.29 61.70 -29.84
C ARG A 580 -26.49 61.04 -29.08
N ALA A 581 -26.63 61.10 -27.74
CA ALA A 581 -26.46 62.15 -26.69
C ALA A 581 -27.67 63.12 -26.59
N ASN A 582 -28.21 63.52 -25.42
CA ASN A 582 -27.91 63.22 -23.99
C ASN A 582 -29.13 63.61 -23.06
N THR A 583 -28.94 63.52 -21.73
CA THR A 583 -29.75 64.03 -20.58
C THR A 583 -31.07 63.31 -20.21
N GLY A 584 -31.51 63.26 -18.93
CA GLY A 584 -30.76 63.32 -17.65
C GLY A 584 -31.27 64.27 -16.54
N THR A 585 -31.70 63.72 -15.40
CA THR A 585 -31.97 64.39 -14.09
C THR A 585 -31.90 63.32 -12.97
N GLN A 586 -31.02 63.39 -11.94
CA GLN A 586 -30.95 64.22 -10.70
C GLN A 586 -31.64 63.57 -9.45
N ALA A 587 -31.19 63.76 -8.19
CA ALA A 587 -29.92 64.27 -7.63
C ALA A 587 -29.81 64.07 -6.08
N GLY A 588 -28.59 64.26 -5.54
CA GLY A 588 -28.27 64.56 -4.12
C GLY A 588 -27.77 63.39 -3.26
N ASP A 589 -26.89 63.55 -2.25
CA ASP A 589 -25.93 64.63 -1.87
C ASP A 589 -24.98 64.01 -0.75
N VAL A 590 -23.92 64.59 -0.14
CA VAL A 590 -23.32 65.94 -0.11
C VAL A 590 -21.81 65.91 0.31
N ARG A 591 -21.06 66.96 -0.05
CA ARG A 591 -19.76 67.54 0.47
C ARG A 591 -18.86 66.79 1.48
N GLY A 592 -17.53 66.98 1.30
CA GLY A 592 -16.50 66.96 2.38
C GLY A 592 -15.08 67.30 1.87
N ALA A 593 -14.21 67.93 2.69
CA ALA A 593 -12.83 68.33 2.31
C ALA A 593 -11.87 68.47 3.54
N VAL A 594 -10.59 68.81 3.28
CA VAL A 594 -9.50 69.21 4.22
C VAL A 594 -8.57 68.08 4.75
N GLY A 595 -7.28 68.40 4.98
CA GLY A 595 -6.20 67.54 5.53
C GLY A 595 -5.25 66.98 4.45
N GLN A 596 -3.92 67.14 4.40
CA GLN A 596 -2.81 67.44 5.35
C GLN A 596 -2.35 66.30 6.29
N GLN A 597 -1.03 66.30 6.56
CA GLN A 597 -0.22 65.32 7.33
C GLN A 597 -0.08 63.93 6.66
N ALA A 598 1.09 63.41 6.29
CA ALA A 598 2.47 63.90 6.32
C ALA A 598 3.14 64.14 7.70
N THR A 599 3.88 63.12 8.16
CA THR A 599 5.06 63.18 9.07
C THR A 599 5.96 61.97 8.73
N THR A 600 7.13 62.11 8.09
CA THR A 600 8.48 62.50 8.63
C THR A 600 9.14 61.37 9.47
N THR A 601 10.45 61.06 9.40
CA THR A 601 11.62 61.69 8.72
C THR A 601 12.85 60.76 8.72
N GLY A 602 13.89 61.10 7.94
CA GLY A 602 15.29 60.66 8.19
C GLY A 602 15.80 59.58 7.22
N GLN A 603 16.86 59.71 6.40
CA GLN A 603 18.09 60.52 6.41
C GLN A 603 19.04 60.24 7.60
N ALA A 604 20.36 60.04 7.40
CA ALA A 604 21.16 60.02 6.16
C ALA A 604 22.56 59.35 6.33
N ALA A 605 23.28 59.22 5.19
CA ALA A 605 24.74 59.04 5.04
C ALA A 605 25.37 57.71 5.51
N GLY A 606 26.58 57.32 5.08
CA GLY A 606 27.46 57.90 4.03
C GLY A 606 27.70 56.91 2.88
N GLN A 607 27.77 57.34 1.63
CA GLN A 607 28.87 58.06 0.94
C GLN A 607 29.99 57.14 0.41
N THR A 608 30.18 57.21 -0.91
CA THR A 608 31.08 56.42 -1.76
C THR A 608 32.51 56.97 -1.85
N THR A 609 33.48 56.07 -2.01
CA THR A 609 34.73 56.24 -2.77
C THR A 609 35.05 54.86 -3.42
N SER A 610 35.35 54.66 -4.71
CA SER A 610 36.34 55.25 -5.65
C SER A 610 37.81 54.97 -5.24
N GLY A 611 38.66 54.31 -6.03
CA GLY A 611 38.48 53.75 -7.38
C GLY A 611 39.74 53.01 -7.91
N GLN A 612 39.81 52.81 -9.23
CA GLN A 612 40.89 52.16 -10.01
C GLN A 612 42.31 52.79 -9.75
N ALA A 613 43.49 52.20 -10.06
CA ALA A 613 43.83 51.20 -11.08
C ALA A 613 45.22 50.51 -10.88
N THR A 614 45.42 49.36 -11.55
CA THR A 614 46.67 48.83 -12.18
C THR A 614 48.07 49.04 -11.56
N THR A 615 48.83 47.95 -11.34
CA THR A 615 49.99 47.54 -12.19
C THR A 615 50.65 46.24 -11.70
N GLY A 616 51.31 45.51 -12.62
CA GLY A 616 52.50 44.69 -12.34
C GLY A 616 52.37 43.18 -12.58
N ALA A 617 53.39 42.56 -13.17
CA ALA A 617 53.50 41.10 -13.38
C ALA A 617 54.96 40.62 -13.20
N GLN A 618 55.17 39.28 -13.25
CA GLN A 618 56.45 38.54 -13.11
C GLN A 618 57.02 38.54 -11.65
N THR A 619 57.71 37.49 -11.14
CA THR A 619 58.20 36.22 -11.73
C THR A 619 58.34 35.09 -10.68
N THR A 620 58.51 33.85 -11.16
CA THR A 620 58.94 32.60 -10.46
C THR A 620 60.45 32.59 -10.11
N PRO A 621 61.09 31.54 -9.51
CA PRO A 621 60.67 30.36 -8.68
C PRO A 621 61.55 30.22 -7.37
N PRO A 622 62.18 29.06 -6.97
CA PRO A 622 61.64 27.85 -6.31
C PRO A 622 62.06 27.64 -4.79
N PRO A 623 62.72 26.54 -4.31
CA PRO A 623 62.10 25.43 -3.55
C PRO A 623 62.77 25.04 -2.18
N THR A 624 62.58 23.77 -1.74
CA THR A 624 63.31 22.98 -0.69
C THR A 624 63.02 23.37 0.79
N THR A 625 62.54 22.50 1.72
CA THR A 625 63.04 21.20 2.29
C THR A 625 64.26 21.38 3.24
N THR A 626 64.67 20.48 4.16
CA THR A 626 64.38 19.05 4.45
C THR A 626 64.84 18.63 5.86
N SER A 627 64.25 17.59 6.45
CA SER A 627 64.96 16.49 7.16
C SER A 627 63.97 15.32 7.43
N GLY A 628 64.29 14.01 7.34
CA GLY A 628 65.56 13.30 7.05
C GLY A 628 66.33 12.90 8.33
N ALA A 629 67.06 11.77 8.44
CA ALA A 629 67.35 10.61 7.57
C ALA A 629 68.12 9.54 8.42
N GLN A 630 68.26 8.23 8.12
CA GLN A 630 67.65 7.30 7.14
C GLN A 630 67.89 5.81 7.52
N THR A 631 67.09 4.91 6.94
CA THR A 631 67.37 3.56 6.38
C THR A 631 68.58 2.69 6.85
N ALA A 632 68.32 1.38 7.06
CA ALA A 632 69.30 0.28 6.90
C ALA A 632 68.61 -1.06 6.50
N THR A 633 69.37 -2.06 6.03
CA THR A 633 68.84 -3.25 5.31
C THR A 633 69.36 -4.63 5.76
N GLN A 634 68.50 -5.65 5.61
CA GLN A 634 68.80 -7.07 5.32
C GLN A 634 69.43 -8.04 6.36
N THR A 635 69.05 -9.32 6.19
CA THR A 635 69.73 -10.59 6.59
C THR A 635 69.93 -10.96 8.07
N GLY A 636 69.78 -12.28 8.35
CA GLY A 636 70.33 -12.93 9.56
C GLY A 636 69.34 -13.79 10.36
N ARG A 637 69.66 -15.09 10.56
CA ARG A 637 68.98 -16.02 11.48
C ARG A 637 70.01 -16.49 12.53
N PRO A 638 69.63 -16.85 13.77
CA PRO A 638 69.45 -18.28 14.08
C PRO A 638 68.35 -18.57 15.14
N GLN A 639 68.44 -19.72 15.83
CA GLN A 639 67.48 -20.34 16.76
C GLN A 639 67.75 -19.87 18.24
N ALA A 640 67.08 -20.29 19.34
CA ALA A 640 66.19 -21.44 19.60
C ALA A 640 65.29 -21.30 20.87
N ILE A 641 64.17 -22.04 20.89
CA ILE A 641 63.53 -22.85 21.98
C ILE A 641 63.49 -22.33 23.44
N GLN A 642 62.27 -22.22 24.00
CA GLN A 642 61.75 -22.84 25.27
C GLN A 642 60.23 -22.51 25.35
N THR A 643 59.25 -23.45 25.31
CA THR A 643 58.71 -24.33 26.38
C THR A 643 58.31 -23.57 27.66
N THR A 644 57.07 -23.64 28.20
CA THR A 644 56.12 -24.78 28.30
C THR A 644 54.61 -24.40 28.34
N THR A 645 53.76 -25.36 27.93
CA THR A 645 52.37 -25.67 28.37
C THR A 645 51.28 -24.58 28.53
N PRO A 646 50.16 -24.73 27.78
CA PRO A 646 48.81 -24.55 28.30
C PRO A 646 47.93 -25.82 28.14
N ALA A 647 46.78 -25.87 28.82
CA ALA A 647 45.76 -26.92 28.68
C ALA A 647 44.34 -26.38 29.02
N PRO A 648 43.25 -27.04 28.58
CA PRO A 648 43.11 -28.00 27.48
C PRO A 648 42.52 -27.33 26.22
N GLU A 649 42.57 -28.03 25.08
CA GLU A 649 42.08 -27.51 23.79
C GLU A 649 40.54 -27.50 23.69
N VAL A 650 39.95 -26.32 23.41
CA VAL A 650 38.53 -26.21 23.06
C VAL A 650 38.35 -26.69 21.62
N LYS A 651 37.72 -27.85 21.45
CA LYS A 651 37.49 -28.47 20.14
C LYS A 651 36.74 -27.52 19.19
N PRO A 652 37.19 -27.35 17.93
CA PRO A 652 36.51 -26.49 16.97
C PRO A 652 35.10 -27.00 16.67
N ILE A 653 34.13 -26.08 16.64
CA ILE A 653 32.72 -26.38 16.42
C ILE A 653 32.50 -26.90 14.99
N VAL A 654 31.74 -27.99 14.86
CA VAL A 654 31.49 -28.68 13.59
C VAL A 654 30.73 -27.76 12.63
N SER A 655 31.33 -27.45 11.48
CA SER A 655 30.73 -26.59 10.45
C SER A 655 29.91 -27.40 9.46
N VAL A 656 28.58 -27.37 9.61
CA VAL A 656 27.64 -28.01 8.67
C VAL A 656 27.70 -27.29 7.32
N HIS A 657 28.36 -27.92 6.36
CA HIS A 657 28.32 -27.52 4.95
C HIS A 657 27.24 -28.34 4.24
N LEU A 658 26.43 -27.72 3.38
CA LEU A 658 25.43 -28.43 2.56
C LEU A 658 26.14 -29.17 1.39
N GLY A 659 26.77 -30.29 1.71
CA GLY A 659 27.66 -31.03 0.83
C GLY A 659 26.92 -31.95 -0.14
N TYR A 660 26.78 -31.54 -1.40
CA TYR A 660 26.55 -32.48 -2.50
C TYR A 660 27.83 -33.29 -2.75
N SER A 661 27.81 -34.57 -2.38
CA SER A 661 28.83 -35.52 -2.78
C SER A 661 28.56 -35.96 -4.23
N PHE A 662 29.50 -35.69 -5.13
CA PHE A 662 29.45 -36.15 -6.51
C PHE A 662 30.47 -37.26 -6.72
N LYS A 663 30.04 -38.41 -7.25
CA LYS A 663 30.96 -39.46 -7.68
C LYS A 663 31.56 -39.06 -9.03
N ARG A 664 32.88 -38.85 -9.08
CA ARG A 664 33.60 -38.54 -10.32
C ARG A 664 33.68 -39.79 -11.19
N THR A 665 32.84 -39.87 -12.21
CA THR A 665 32.92 -40.92 -13.23
C THR A 665 33.93 -40.50 -14.30
N LYS A 666 34.96 -41.33 -14.54
CA LYS A 666 35.99 -41.05 -15.55
C LYS A 666 35.54 -41.61 -16.90
N LEU A 667 35.17 -40.71 -17.80
CA LEU A 667 34.84 -41.03 -19.20
C LEU A 667 36.11 -41.00 -20.07
N SER A 668 36.05 -41.62 -21.25
CA SER A 668 37.15 -41.73 -22.22
C SER A 668 36.59 -41.97 -23.62
N GLY A 669 37.35 -41.61 -24.66
CA GLY A 669 36.92 -41.68 -26.05
C GLY A 669 36.00 -40.55 -26.49
N LYS A 670 35.36 -40.74 -27.65
CA LYS A 670 34.46 -39.75 -28.28
C LYS A 670 33.00 -40.02 -27.93
N TYR A 671 32.25 -38.94 -27.70
CA TYR A 671 30.82 -38.96 -27.38
C TYR A 671 30.09 -37.97 -28.29
N GLU A 672 29.02 -38.41 -28.96
CA GLU A 672 28.21 -37.58 -29.87
C GLU A 672 26.71 -37.73 -29.56
N VAL A 673 25.97 -36.61 -29.57
CA VAL A 673 24.53 -36.54 -29.29
C VAL A 673 23.84 -35.62 -30.28
N ASP A 674 22.79 -36.12 -30.95
CA ASP A 674 21.86 -35.34 -31.77
C ASP A 674 20.74 -34.78 -30.87
N MET A 675 20.79 -33.48 -30.61
CA MET A 675 19.87 -32.74 -29.75
C MET A 675 18.77 -32.08 -30.58
N ARG A 676 17.71 -32.84 -30.90
CA ARG A 676 16.50 -32.31 -31.54
C ARG A 676 15.48 -31.90 -30.48
N ARG A 677 15.17 -30.62 -30.39
CA ARG A 677 14.21 -30.11 -29.40
C ARG A 677 13.32 -29.03 -30.00
N ARG A 678 12.02 -29.27 -29.96
CA ARG A 678 11.00 -28.21 -30.11
C ARG A 678 10.84 -27.52 -28.77
N LEU A 679 10.85 -26.19 -28.76
CA LEU A 679 10.53 -25.41 -27.56
C LEU A 679 9.05 -25.03 -27.62
N ARG A 680 8.39 -25.01 -26.46
CA ARG A 680 7.13 -24.28 -26.31
C ARG A 680 7.48 -22.89 -25.80
N GLU A 681 6.94 -21.88 -26.47
CA GLU A 681 7.14 -20.48 -26.13
C GLU A 681 5.78 -19.88 -25.75
N ASP A 682 5.75 -19.13 -24.65
CA ASP A 682 4.59 -18.32 -24.27
C ASP A 682 4.68 -16.97 -24.99
N ARG A 683 3.58 -16.53 -25.59
CA ARG A 683 3.44 -15.24 -26.28
C ARG A 683 2.25 -14.48 -25.72
N GLU A 684 2.42 -13.19 -25.53
CA GLU A 684 1.38 -12.28 -25.04
C GLU A 684 0.86 -11.40 -26.19
N ILE A 685 -0.45 -11.15 -26.18
CA ILE A 685 -1.15 -10.30 -27.12
C ILE A 685 -1.89 -9.24 -26.31
N VAL A 686 -1.48 -7.99 -26.49
CA VAL A 686 -2.17 -6.82 -25.94
C VAL A 686 -3.20 -6.34 -26.94
N MET A 687 -4.46 -6.22 -26.51
CA MET A 687 -5.54 -5.63 -27.30
C MET A 687 -6.29 -4.59 -26.47
N SER A 688 -6.37 -3.37 -27.02
CA SER A 688 -6.99 -2.21 -26.37
C SER A 688 -8.16 -1.70 -27.22
N GLY A 689 -9.24 -1.25 -26.58
CA GLY A 689 -10.40 -0.68 -27.25
C GLY A 689 -11.07 0.39 -26.40
N ASN A 690 -11.68 1.39 -27.03
CA ASN A 690 -12.32 2.52 -26.34
C ASN A 690 -13.84 2.41 -26.37
N ILE A 691 -14.53 2.72 -25.27
CA ILE A 691 -16.00 2.59 -25.16
C ILE A 691 -16.76 3.83 -25.67
N SER A 692 -16.27 4.43 -26.76
CA SER A 692 -16.85 5.59 -27.42
C SER A 692 -18.07 5.24 -28.29
N GLY A 693 -18.73 6.27 -28.85
CA GLY A 693 -19.87 6.11 -29.76
C GLY A 693 -21.23 5.86 -29.07
N ILE A 694 -21.23 5.59 -27.76
CA ILE A 694 -22.45 5.30 -27.00
C ILE A 694 -23.34 6.55 -26.89
N TYR A 695 -22.79 7.68 -26.47
CA TYR A 695 -23.56 8.90 -26.23
C TYR A 695 -24.20 9.42 -27.52
N GLN A 696 -23.47 9.35 -28.63
CA GLN A 696 -23.92 9.79 -29.96
C GLN A 696 -25.10 8.97 -30.49
N LYS A 697 -25.38 7.79 -29.91
CA LYS A 697 -26.52 6.92 -30.25
C LYS A 697 -27.57 6.80 -29.14
N TYR A 698 -27.20 6.99 -27.87
CA TYR A 698 -28.03 6.68 -26.70
C TYR A 698 -28.01 7.76 -25.59
N GLY A 699 -27.40 8.93 -25.80
CA GLY A 699 -27.21 9.97 -24.78
C GLY A 699 -28.52 10.52 -24.17
N GLU A 700 -29.59 10.56 -24.96
CA GLU A 700 -30.94 10.98 -24.50
C GLU A 700 -31.77 9.82 -23.91
N ASP A 701 -31.29 8.58 -24.01
CA ASP A 701 -32.00 7.41 -23.52
C ASP A 701 -31.63 7.12 -22.05
N LYS A 702 -32.60 7.39 -21.18
CA LYS A 702 -32.48 7.27 -19.71
C LYS A 702 -32.10 5.88 -19.21
N ARG A 703 -32.13 4.84 -20.06
CA ARG A 703 -31.64 3.48 -19.77
C ARG A 703 -30.10 3.37 -19.82
N PHE A 704 -29.44 4.31 -20.48
CA PHE A 704 -27.98 4.32 -20.68
C PHE A 704 -27.31 5.53 -20.03
N PHE A 705 -27.96 6.70 -20.04
CA PHE A 705 -27.48 7.91 -19.37
C PHE A 705 -28.59 8.48 -18.48
N THR A 706 -28.42 8.39 -17.16
CA THR A 706 -29.44 8.77 -16.17
C THR A 706 -28.92 9.88 -15.24
N VAL A 707 -29.74 10.89 -14.97
CA VAL A 707 -29.49 11.85 -13.88
C VAL A 707 -30.51 11.61 -12.78
N VAL A 708 -30.05 11.50 -11.53
CA VAL A 708 -30.87 11.20 -10.34
C VAL A 708 -30.65 12.28 -9.28
N SER A 709 -31.72 12.91 -8.82
CA SER A 709 -31.65 13.88 -7.73
C SER A 709 -31.59 13.18 -6.38
N LEU A 710 -30.65 13.60 -5.52
CA LEU A 710 -30.53 13.18 -4.13
C LEU A 710 -31.51 13.91 -3.19
N ASP A 711 -32.23 14.92 -3.70
CA ASP A 711 -33.28 15.60 -2.94
C ASP A 711 -34.67 14.99 -3.19
N ASP A 712 -34.77 13.91 -3.98
CA ASP A 712 -35.95 13.06 -4.06
C ASP A 712 -36.35 12.60 -2.64
N PRO A 713 -37.64 12.65 -2.26
CA PRO A 713 -38.13 12.21 -0.94
C PRO A 713 -37.66 10.82 -0.47
N THR A 714 -37.27 9.95 -1.39
CA THR A 714 -36.70 8.62 -1.11
C THR A 714 -35.33 8.69 -0.43
N PHE A 715 -34.52 9.72 -0.73
CA PHE A 715 -33.14 9.88 -0.25
C PHE A 715 -32.98 10.91 0.88
N GLN A 716 -34.05 11.59 1.30
CA GLN A 716 -33.99 12.60 2.35
C GLN A 716 -33.72 11.97 3.72
N GLU A 717 -32.70 12.46 4.43
CA GLU A 717 -32.38 12.13 5.82
C GLU A 717 -32.60 13.32 6.76
N ARG A 718 -32.83 13.04 8.04
CA ARG A 718 -32.84 14.02 9.12
C ARG A 718 -31.89 13.61 10.24
N SER A 719 -31.15 14.58 10.76
CA SER A 719 -30.42 14.47 12.03
C SER A 719 -31.26 15.05 13.18
N VAL A 720 -31.19 14.43 14.34
CA VAL A 720 -31.61 15.00 15.63
C VAL A 720 -30.36 15.05 16.49
N GLU A 721 -29.93 16.26 16.83
CA GLU A 721 -28.79 16.46 17.74
C GLU A 721 -29.26 16.32 19.19
N VAL A 722 -28.39 15.81 20.05
CA VAL A 722 -28.61 15.61 21.48
C VAL A 722 -27.42 16.22 22.21
N ILE A 723 -27.71 16.99 23.26
CA ILE A 723 -26.74 17.78 24.02
C ILE A 723 -27.13 17.66 25.51
N LEU A 724 -26.18 17.38 26.40
CA LEU A 724 -26.41 17.55 27.85
C LEU A 724 -26.28 19.04 28.19
N ASP A 725 -27.06 19.57 29.13
CA ASP A 725 -26.92 20.98 29.51
C ASP A 725 -25.47 21.33 29.90
N GLY A 726 -25.02 22.54 29.54
CA GLY A 726 -23.64 22.97 29.75
C GLY A 726 -23.21 22.91 31.22
N GLN A 727 -24.10 23.27 32.16
CA GLN A 727 -23.81 23.23 33.59
C GLN A 727 -23.69 21.79 34.12
N ASP A 728 -24.48 20.86 33.56
CA ASP A 728 -24.47 19.46 33.96
C ASP A 728 -23.34 18.66 33.29
N ALA A 729 -22.86 19.11 32.12
CA ALA A 729 -21.78 18.48 31.37
C ALA A 729 -20.39 18.62 32.01
N GLU A 730 -20.08 19.76 32.64
CA GLU A 730 -18.81 19.96 33.35
C GLU A 730 -18.67 19.01 34.55
N ASP A 731 -19.76 18.84 35.31
CA ASP A 731 -19.82 18.01 36.52
C ASP A 731 -20.30 16.57 36.28
N PHE A 732 -20.66 16.17 35.06
CA PHE A 732 -21.38 14.91 34.76
C PHE A 732 -20.77 13.68 35.45
N LYS A 733 -19.45 13.51 35.29
CA LYS A 733 -18.66 12.40 35.86
C LYS A 733 -18.63 12.38 37.40
N ASN A 734 -19.08 13.43 38.08
CA ASN A 734 -19.06 13.50 39.54
C ASN A 734 -20.29 12.80 40.16
N TYR A 735 -21.33 12.48 39.37
CA TYR A 735 -22.58 11.88 39.89
C TYR A 735 -23.39 11.01 38.91
N VAL A 736 -23.15 11.07 37.59
CA VAL A 736 -23.84 10.27 36.56
C VAL A 736 -22.88 9.22 35.97
N ASN A 737 -23.31 7.95 35.88
CA ASN A 737 -22.59 6.91 35.14
C ASN A 737 -22.83 7.05 33.63
N SER A 738 -24.11 7.16 33.23
CA SER A 738 -24.50 7.40 31.84
C SER A 738 -25.94 7.94 31.74
N VAL A 739 -26.22 8.66 30.64
CA VAL A 739 -27.59 8.95 30.19
C VAL A 739 -27.76 8.45 28.76
N SER A 740 -28.88 7.79 28.51
CA SER A 740 -29.20 7.11 27.25
C SER A 740 -30.53 7.66 26.71
N VAL A 741 -30.52 8.25 25.52
CA VAL A 741 -31.72 8.71 24.81
C VAL A 741 -32.12 7.64 23.81
N ILE A 742 -33.26 7.01 24.07
CA ILE A 742 -33.80 5.93 23.25
C ILE A 742 -34.84 6.53 22.32
N PHE A 743 -34.61 6.41 21.02
CA PHE A 743 -35.47 6.95 19.96
C PHE A 743 -36.41 5.87 19.40
N ARG A 744 -37.60 6.31 18.99
CA ARG A 744 -38.60 5.53 18.27
C ARG A 744 -39.24 6.38 17.17
N LYS A 745 -38.90 6.10 15.91
CA LYS A 745 -39.56 6.65 14.71
C LYS A 745 -40.59 5.62 14.22
N GLN A 746 -41.86 5.89 14.52
CA GLN A 746 -42.98 5.15 13.93
C GLN A 746 -43.17 5.61 12.48
N ARG A 747 -43.42 4.63 11.60
CA ARG A 747 -43.54 4.84 10.16
C ARG A 747 -44.96 4.63 9.66
N ILE A 748 -45.32 5.30 8.56
CA ILE A 748 -46.65 5.15 7.92
C ILE A 748 -46.83 3.73 7.36
N ALA A 749 -45.76 3.16 6.80
CA ALA A 749 -45.70 1.76 6.38
C ALA A 749 -44.31 1.16 6.69
N GLY A 750 -44.31 -0.07 7.20
CA GLY A 750 -43.09 -0.81 7.56
C GLY A 750 -42.80 -0.85 9.08
N PRO A 751 -41.68 -1.46 9.48
CA PRO A 751 -41.33 -1.62 10.89
C PRO A 751 -41.00 -0.28 11.55
N VAL A 752 -41.29 -0.20 12.86
CA VAL A 752 -40.87 0.91 13.72
C VAL A 752 -39.34 0.91 13.79
N MET A 753 -38.73 2.07 13.53
CA MET A 753 -37.28 2.26 13.65
C MET A 753 -36.95 2.72 15.07
N THR A 754 -36.03 2.03 15.74
CA THR A 754 -35.49 2.43 17.05
C THR A 754 -34.00 2.76 16.95
N GLY A 755 -33.49 3.50 17.94
CA GLY A 755 -32.06 3.81 18.08
C GLY A 755 -31.74 4.28 19.49
N GLU A 756 -30.46 4.37 19.82
CA GLU A 756 -29.98 4.85 21.12
C GLU A 756 -28.81 5.82 20.91
N VAL A 757 -28.81 6.91 21.66
CA VAL A 757 -27.71 7.87 21.77
C VAL A 757 -27.31 7.94 23.25
N LYS A 758 -26.05 7.66 23.57
CA LYS A 758 -25.62 7.48 24.96
C LYS A 758 -24.40 8.31 25.32
N PHE A 759 -24.53 9.08 26.40
CA PHE A 759 -23.45 9.84 27.03
C PHE A 759 -22.86 9.05 28.20
N PHE A 760 -21.54 8.98 28.24
CA PHE A 760 -20.72 8.34 29.27
C PHE A 760 -19.29 8.91 29.18
N GLU A 761 -18.49 8.83 30.25
CA GLU A 761 -17.24 9.60 30.39
C GLU A 761 -16.30 9.53 29.17
N GLN A 762 -15.99 8.33 28.66
CA GLN A 762 -15.12 8.16 27.49
C GLN A 762 -15.68 8.82 26.22
N GLN A 763 -17.00 8.80 26.01
CA GLN A 763 -17.63 9.38 24.82
C GLN A 763 -17.42 10.90 24.75
N PHE A 764 -17.39 11.61 25.88
CA PHE A 764 -17.11 13.05 25.90
C PHE A 764 -15.70 13.36 25.38
N ALA A 765 -14.71 12.51 25.64
CA ALA A 765 -13.36 12.66 25.10
C ALA A 765 -13.29 12.39 23.58
N GLU A 766 -14.09 11.45 23.07
CA GLU A 766 -14.10 11.08 21.65
C GLU A 766 -14.94 12.03 20.77
N ARG A 767 -16.05 12.58 21.28
CA ARG A 767 -17.07 13.29 20.47
C ARG A 767 -17.61 14.58 21.11
N GLY A 768 -17.17 14.92 22.33
CA GLY A 768 -17.66 16.09 23.06
C GLY A 768 -19.12 15.98 23.50
N ASN A 769 -19.69 17.11 23.95
CA ASN A 769 -21.07 17.20 24.42
C ASN A 769 -22.10 17.37 23.28
N ARG A 770 -21.95 16.64 22.18
CA ARG A 770 -22.95 16.57 21.11
C ARG A 770 -22.91 15.22 20.41
N LEU A 771 -24.04 14.54 20.43
CA LEU A 771 -24.27 13.30 19.69
C LEU A 771 -25.51 13.46 18.80
N SER A 772 -25.71 12.56 17.84
CA SER A 772 -26.89 12.65 16.98
C SER A 772 -27.47 11.31 16.54
N PHE A 773 -28.79 11.29 16.38
CA PHE A 773 -29.57 10.20 15.82
C PHE A 773 -30.04 10.58 14.41
N LYS A 774 -29.93 9.67 13.45
CA LYS A 774 -30.33 9.89 12.06
C LYS A 774 -31.40 8.93 11.58
N TYR A 775 -32.33 9.42 10.78
CA TYR A 775 -33.33 8.60 10.09
C TYR A 775 -33.71 9.15 8.71
N GLY A 776 -34.02 8.24 7.80
CA GLY A 776 -34.52 8.57 6.45
C GLY A 776 -36.04 8.83 6.42
N ARG A 777 -36.49 9.60 5.42
CA ARG A 777 -37.89 9.95 5.17
C ARG A 777 -38.75 8.81 4.64
N VAL A 778 -38.18 7.97 3.76
CA VAL A 778 -38.80 6.73 3.23
C VAL A 778 -40.26 6.90 2.80
N ASN A 779 -40.48 7.75 1.79
CA ASN A 779 -41.79 8.00 1.14
C ASN A 779 -42.89 8.63 2.01
N GLU A 780 -42.60 9.08 3.24
CA GLU A 780 -43.58 9.73 4.12
C GLU A 780 -43.91 11.19 3.71
N ALA A 781 -45.06 11.68 4.17
CA ALA A 781 -45.50 13.06 3.95
C ALA A 781 -44.54 14.09 4.60
N ALA A 782 -44.40 15.26 3.98
CA ALA A 782 -43.31 16.21 4.25
C ALA A 782 -43.29 16.80 5.68
N THR A 783 -44.42 16.77 6.40
CA THR A 783 -44.54 17.19 7.81
C THR A 783 -44.52 16.00 8.77
N GLU A 784 -45.18 14.89 8.43
CA GLU A 784 -45.32 13.74 9.34
C GLU A 784 -44.01 13.02 9.62
N TRP A 785 -43.12 12.92 8.61
CA TRP A 785 -41.84 12.23 8.76
C TRP A 785 -40.93 12.84 9.83
N LEU A 786 -41.10 14.14 10.11
CA LEU A 786 -40.36 14.91 11.11
C LEU A 786 -40.66 14.49 12.56
N ASN A 787 -41.77 13.78 12.79
CA ASN A 787 -42.20 13.34 14.11
C ASN A 787 -41.47 12.08 14.56
N TYR A 788 -40.99 12.08 15.79
CA TYR A 788 -40.43 10.93 16.49
C TYR A 788 -40.83 10.94 17.96
N GLU A 789 -40.67 9.80 18.62
CA GLU A 789 -40.77 9.67 20.07
C GLU A 789 -39.37 9.41 20.64
N TYR A 790 -39.08 9.94 21.82
CA TYR A 790 -37.88 9.62 22.59
C TYR A 790 -38.20 9.40 24.06
N LYS A 791 -37.34 8.68 24.77
CA LYS A 791 -37.30 8.65 26.23
C LYS A 791 -35.86 8.69 26.72
N THR A 792 -35.66 9.13 27.95
CA THR A 792 -34.33 9.22 28.57
C THR A 792 -34.21 8.21 29.70
N LYS A 793 -33.13 7.43 29.72
CA LYS A 793 -32.74 6.56 30.82
C LYS A 793 -31.45 7.06 31.45
N TRP A 794 -31.50 7.38 32.73
CA TRP A 794 -30.39 7.88 33.52
C TRP A 794 -29.92 6.81 34.50
N ASN A 795 -28.61 6.69 34.68
CA ASN A 795 -27.99 5.82 35.68
C ASN A 795 -26.97 6.64 36.49
N PHE A 796 -27.16 6.72 37.81
CA PHE A 796 -26.40 7.54 38.74
C PHE A 796 -25.50 6.70 39.66
N TYR A 797 -24.51 7.36 40.26
CA TYR A 797 -23.70 6.76 41.33
C TYR A 797 -24.56 6.22 42.49
N GLY A 798 -24.11 5.12 43.10
CA GLY A 798 -24.95 4.26 43.94
C GLY A 798 -25.83 3.29 43.16
N GLY A 799 -25.84 3.35 41.82
CA GLY A 799 -26.63 2.47 40.95
C GLY A 799 -28.13 2.74 41.05
N VAL A 800 -28.51 4.01 41.12
CA VAL A 800 -29.90 4.45 40.95
C VAL A 800 -30.16 4.54 39.45
N GLU A 801 -31.26 3.97 38.99
CA GLU A 801 -31.73 4.15 37.61
C GLU A 801 -33.05 4.91 37.62
N TRP A 802 -33.25 5.75 36.61
CA TRP A 802 -34.53 6.42 36.33
C TRP A 802 -34.78 6.41 34.83
N GLU A 803 -36.05 6.33 34.44
CA GLU A 803 -36.46 6.28 33.04
C GLU A 803 -37.70 7.18 32.86
N SER A 804 -37.68 8.03 31.83
CA SER A 804 -38.83 8.86 31.49
C SER A 804 -39.88 8.08 30.68
N ASP A 805 -41.11 8.58 30.70
CA ASP A 805 -42.10 8.25 29.67
C ASP A 805 -41.62 8.64 28.26
N TRP A 806 -42.32 8.11 27.24
CA TRP A 806 -42.11 8.48 25.85
C TRP A 806 -42.67 9.88 25.55
N VAL A 807 -41.79 10.80 25.18
CA VAL A 807 -42.11 12.15 24.72
C VAL A 807 -42.14 12.16 23.19
N LYS A 808 -43.28 12.57 22.60
CA LYS A 808 -43.41 12.80 21.16
C LYS A 808 -43.00 14.22 20.82
N THR A 809 -42.08 14.39 19.86
CA THR A 809 -41.68 15.72 19.36
C THR A 809 -41.29 15.71 17.87
N GLN A 810 -41.00 16.90 17.35
CA GLN A 810 -40.47 17.20 16.03
C GLN A 810 -39.20 18.07 16.08
N ASP A 811 -38.57 18.23 17.26
CA ASP A 811 -37.42 19.11 17.49
C ASP A 811 -36.13 18.59 16.83
N SER A 812 -35.26 19.50 16.38
CA SER A 812 -33.96 19.17 15.77
C SER A 812 -32.81 19.04 16.78
N VAL A 813 -33.00 19.53 18.01
CA VAL A 813 -32.04 19.49 19.10
C VAL A 813 -32.77 19.10 20.39
N LEU A 814 -32.23 18.15 21.13
CA LEU A 814 -32.69 17.77 22.47
C LEU A 814 -31.64 18.17 23.51
N THR A 815 -31.96 19.13 24.37
CA THR A 815 -31.15 19.42 25.57
C THR A 815 -31.61 18.51 26.72
N LEU A 816 -30.66 17.84 27.36
CA LEU A 816 -30.90 16.94 28.48
C LEU A 816 -30.52 17.61 29.81
N THR A 817 -31.35 17.46 30.83
CA THR A 817 -31.08 17.90 32.21
C THR A 817 -31.34 16.72 33.15
N PRO A 818 -30.47 16.45 34.15
CA PRO A 818 -30.70 15.38 35.12
C PRO A 818 -32.01 15.58 35.90
N PRO A 819 -32.83 14.54 36.07
CA PRO A 819 -34.09 14.61 36.84
C PRO A 819 -33.90 14.70 38.37
N VAL A 820 -32.65 14.86 38.84
CA VAL A 820 -32.26 14.91 40.26
C VAL A 820 -31.54 16.22 40.56
N ARG A 821 -31.64 16.68 41.80
CA ARG A 821 -30.91 17.86 42.30
C ARG A 821 -29.75 17.44 43.21
N ARG A 822 -28.69 18.25 43.21
CA ARG A 822 -27.53 18.12 44.11
C ARG A 822 -27.76 18.97 45.36
N ARG A 823 -27.46 18.42 46.54
CA ARG A 823 -27.46 19.18 47.81
C ARG A 823 -26.27 18.81 48.68
N THR A 824 -25.56 19.82 49.15
CA THR A 824 -24.49 19.68 50.14
C THR A 824 -25.07 19.81 51.54
N ILE A 825 -24.61 18.96 52.45
CA ILE A 825 -24.71 19.16 53.90
C ILE A 825 -23.31 19.31 54.50
N GLU A 826 -23.18 20.24 55.44
CA GLU A 826 -21.99 20.40 56.25
C GLU A 826 -22.09 19.54 57.50
N ILE A 827 -21.09 18.72 57.76
CA ILE A 827 -20.96 17.88 58.95
C ILE A 827 -19.88 18.50 59.83
N SER A 828 -20.24 18.94 61.03
CA SER A 828 -19.35 19.63 61.96
C SER A 828 -19.31 18.98 63.34
N LEU A 829 -18.11 18.97 63.92
CA LEU A 829 -17.79 18.40 65.23
C LEU A 829 -17.30 19.48 66.20
N ASP A 830 -17.57 19.27 67.48
CA ASP A 830 -17.12 20.11 68.59
C ASP A 830 -15.79 19.58 69.16
N GLU A 831 -14.72 20.39 69.10
CA GLU A 831 -13.39 20.01 69.56
C GLU A 831 -13.33 19.84 71.09
N ASP A 832 -13.98 20.72 71.86
CA ASP A 832 -14.05 20.61 73.31
C ASP A 832 -14.78 19.32 73.71
N ASN A 833 -15.84 18.96 72.99
CA ASN A 833 -16.57 17.71 73.20
C ASN A 833 -15.70 16.47 72.87
N ILE A 834 -14.93 16.50 71.79
CA ILE A 834 -13.98 15.43 71.42
C ILE A 834 -12.93 15.22 72.52
N LEU A 835 -12.30 16.31 72.97
CA LEU A 835 -11.23 16.28 73.96
C LEU A 835 -11.75 15.82 75.34
N GLN A 836 -12.86 16.38 75.81
CA GLN A 836 -13.46 16.02 77.11
C GLN A 836 -13.93 14.55 77.17
N ASN A 837 -14.32 13.97 76.05
CA ASN A 837 -14.82 12.60 75.97
C ASN A 837 -13.82 11.58 75.42
N LYS A 838 -12.58 12.00 75.13
CA LYS A 838 -11.49 11.14 74.62
C LYS A 838 -11.88 10.41 73.33
N ILE A 839 -12.49 11.14 72.38
CA ILE A 839 -12.88 10.62 71.08
C ILE A 839 -11.66 10.53 70.16
N LYS A 840 -11.51 9.42 69.44
CA LYS A 840 -10.45 9.15 68.46
C LYS A 840 -10.92 9.45 67.03
N ALA A 841 -12.13 9.01 66.70
CA ALA A 841 -12.76 9.21 65.39
C ALA A 841 -14.29 9.17 65.48
N VAL A 842 -14.95 9.73 64.47
CA VAL A 842 -16.41 9.70 64.32
C VAL A 842 -16.76 9.28 62.89
N ALA A 843 -17.63 8.28 62.74
CA ALA A 843 -18.22 7.91 61.47
C ALA A 843 -19.68 8.38 61.44
N VAL A 844 -19.98 9.33 60.55
CA VAL A 844 -21.33 9.83 60.31
C VAL A 844 -21.94 9.07 59.14
N GLN A 845 -22.87 8.17 59.44
CA GLN A 845 -23.60 7.41 58.44
C GLN A 845 -24.82 8.22 57.99
N VAL A 846 -24.82 8.66 56.73
CA VAL A 846 -25.91 9.41 56.09
C VAL A 846 -26.65 8.49 55.13
N LYS A 847 -27.97 8.43 55.27
CA LYS A 847 -28.88 7.65 54.44
C LYS A 847 -29.87 8.59 53.73
N HIS A 848 -29.99 8.46 52.42
CA HIS A 848 -30.97 9.21 51.61
C HIS A 848 -31.65 8.27 50.61
N ASN A 849 -32.83 8.64 50.11
CA ASN A 849 -33.59 7.83 49.15
C ASN A 849 -33.73 8.59 47.82
N ILE A 850 -33.61 7.87 46.69
CA ILE A 850 -33.82 8.40 45.35
C ILE A 850 -34.55 7.36 44.52
N TYR A 851 -35.75 7.70 44.00
CA TYR A 851 -36.60 6.82 43.21
C TYR A 851 -36.85 5.46 43.87
N GLY A 852 -37.07 5.48 45.19
CA GLY A 852 -37.30 4.30 46.02
C GLY A 852 -36.02 3.57 46.46
N LYS A 853 -34.86 3.88 45.88
CA LYS A 853 -33.58 3.26 46.28
C LYS A 853 -32.94 4.00 47.44
N ASP A 854 -32.72 3.29 48.54
CA ASP A 854 -31.90 3.75 49.65
C ASP A 854 -30.41 3.75 49.27
N ILE A 855 -29.74 4.89 49.45
CA ILE A 855 -28.29 5.04 49.43
C ILE A 855 -27.82 5.27 50.86
N LEU A 856 -26.81 4.51 51.27
CA LEU A 856 -26.05 4.71 52.51
C LEU A 856 -24.63 5.17 52.16
N LYS A 857 -24.17 6.23 52.81
CA LYS A 857 -22.77 6.67 52.79
C LYS A 857 -22.28 6.93 54.21
N GLU A 858 -20.98 6.82 54.38
CA GLU A 858 -20.30 7.01 55.65
C GLU A 858 -19.19 8.06 55.45
N VAL A 859 -19.17 9.05 56.33
CA VAL A 859 -18.16 10.12 56.37
C VAL A 859 -17.39 9.95 57.67
N VAL A 860 -16.12 9.57 57.59
CA VAL A 860 -15.28 9.32 58.76
C VAL A 860 -14.35 10.52 58.98
N ILE A 861 -14.33 11.04 60.20
CA ILE A 861 -13.43 12.11 60.65
C ILE A 861 -12.56 11.56 61.79
N ASN A 862 -11.24 11.48 61.56
CA ASN A 862 -10.24 10.96 62.48
C ASN A 862 -9.48 12.12 63.15
N TYR A 863 -9.91 12.54 64.34
CA TYR A 863 -9.22 13.61 65.08
C TYR A 863 -7.75 13.22 65.39
N ASP A 864 -7.52 11.95 65.72
CA ASP A 864 -6.19 11.34 65.95
C ASP A 864 -5.25 11.35 64.72
N LYS A 865 -5.75 11.73 63.54
CA LYS A 865 -4.95 11.93 62.31
C LYS A 865 -4.87 13.40 61.85
N GLY A 866 -5.55 14.31 62.55
CA GLY A 866 -5.68 15.70 62.13
C GLY A 866 -6.68 15.94 60.98
N ASP A 867 -7.67 15.06 60.80
CA ASP A 867 -8.74 15.30 59.83
C ASP A 867 -9.55 16.56 60.21
N PRO A 868 -10.00 17.39 59.24
CA PRO A 868 -10.81 18.58 59.53
C PRO A 868 -12.10 18.25 60.28
N LEU A 869 -12.41 19.00 61.34
CA LEU A 869 -13.63 18.85 62.13
C LEU A 869 -14.91 19.29 61.41
N THR A 870 -14.78 19.93 60.24
CA THR A 870 -15.88 20.29 59.35
C THR A 870 -15.66 19.66 57.97
N VAL A 871 -16.61 18.83 57.52
CA VAL A 871 -16.56 18.11 56.24
C VAL A 871 -17.88 18.27 55.48
N ASN A 872 -17.79 18.63 54.19
CA ASN A 872 -18.96 18.72 53.32
C ASN A 872 -19.26 17.39 52.63
N TYR A 873 -20.51 16.95 52.69
CA TYR A 873 -21.02 15.79 51.96
C TYR A 873 -22.14 16.20 51.00
N THR A 874 -21.94 15.95 49.70
CA THR A 874 -22.94 16.22 48.66
C THR A 874 -23.68 14.94 48.30
N TYR A 875 -25.02 14.98 48.36
CA TYR A 875 -25.90 13.90 47.95
C TYR A 875 -26.85 14.35 46.83
N LEU A 876 -27.45 13.36 46.17
CA LEU A 876 -28.50 13.53 45.17
C LEU A 876 -29.86 13.32 45.82
N HIS A 877 -30.86 14.10 45.40
CA HIS A 877 -32.25 13.94 45.80
C HIS A 877 -33.22 14.26 44.66
N GLU A 878 -34.46 13.77 44.76
CA GLU A 878 -35.54 14.16 43.87
C GLU A 878 -35.96 15.61 44.12
N GLU A 879 -36.43 16.31 43.08
CA GLU A 879 -36.94 17.67 43.23
C GLU A 879 -38.08 17.73 44.26
N GLY A 880 -38.00 18.68 45.20
CA GLY A 880 -38.94 18.80 46.31
C GLY A 880 -38.79 17.79 47.46
N LYS A 881 -37.85 16.82 47.39
CA LYS A 881 -37.65 15.79 48.45
C LYS A 881 -36.23 15.77 49.06
N PRO A 882 -35.72 16.88 49.65
CA PRO A 882 -34.32 17.00 50.07
C PRO A 882 -34.06 16.43 51.48
N GLY A 883 -34.68 15.29 51.81
CA GLY A 883 -34.64 14.68 53.14
C GLY A 883 -33.67 13.52 53.27
N TYR A 884 -33.06 13.40 54.45
CA TYR A 884 -32.12 12.34 54.79
C TYR A 884 -32.27 11.88 56.24
N SER A 885 -31.81 10.67 56.53
CA SER A 885 -31.57 10.17 57.89
C SER A 885 -30.08 10.18 58.15
N TYR A 886 -29.64 10.42 59.39
CA TYR A 886 -28.25 10.17 59.78
C TYR A 886 -28.15 9.49 61.14
N ARG A 887 -27.02 8.83 61.38
CA ARG A 887 -26.56 8.42 62.71
C ARG A 887 -25.06 8.62 62.84
N THR A 888 -24.58 8.63 64.07
CA THR A 888 -23.16 8.84 64.41
C THR A 888 -22.64 7.66 65.20
N ILE A 889 -21.47 7.16 64.79
CA ILE A 889 -20.72 6.09 65.44
C ILE A 889 -19.42 6.71 65.97
N TRP A 890 -19.22 6.65 67.27
CA TRP A 890 -18.12 7.31 67.96
C TRP A 890 -17.13 6.27 68.45
N LEU A 891 -15.87 6.39 68.03
CA LEU A 891 -14.76 5.55 68.50
C LEU A 891 -13.97 6.30 69.56
N THR A 892 -13.90 5.76 70.78
CA THR A 892 -13.10 6.33 71.88
C THR A 892 -11.64 5.91 71.80
N LEU A 893 -10.75 6.62 72.52
CA LEU A 893 -9.32 6.31 72.60
C LEU A 893 -9.00 4.96 73.27
N ASP A 894 -9.89 4.43 74.11
CA ASP A 894 -9.82 3.07 74.67
C ASP A 894 -10.44 2.00 73.74
N GLY A 895 -10.87 2.37 72.53
CA GLY A 895 -11.31 1.44 71.48
C GLY A 895 -12.76 0.98 71.60
N LYS A 896 -13.60 1.68 72.38
CA LYS A 896 -15.03 1.42 72.47
C LYS A 896 -15.78 2.17 71.38
N GLU A 897 -16.72 1.50 70.74
CA GLU A 897 -17.67 2.12 69.80
C GLU A 897 -18.99 2.45 70.51
N VAL A 898 -19.60 3.58 70.16
CA VAL A 898 -20.91 4.03 70.65
C VAL A 898 -21.72 4.56 69.46
N GLU A 899 -22.84 3.91 69.15
CA GLU A 899 -23.74 4.32 68.06
C GLU A 899 -24.93 5.15 68.59
N THR A 900 -25.40 6.11 67.79
CA THR A 900 -26.68 6.81 68.02
C THR A 900 -27.82 6.23 67.17
N ASN A 901 -29.06 6.52 67.59
CA ASN A 901 -30.26 6.22 66.81
C ASN A 901 -30.33 7.07 65.53
N TRP A 902 -31.02 6.56 64.51
CA TRP A 902 -31.27 7.30 63.27
C TRP A 902 -32.16 8.55 63.52
N VAL A 903 -31.69 9.71 63.02
CA VAL A 903 -32.39 11.00 63.10
C VAL A 903 -32.69 11.49 61.69
N ASN A 904 -33.96 11.80 61.40
CA ASN A 904 -34.39 12.39 60.14
C ASN A 904 -34.20 13.91 60.13
N ARG A 905 -33.69 14.46 59.02
CA ARG A 905 -33.43 15.89 58.82
C ARG A 905 -33.66 16.33 57.37
N GLU A 906 -33.94 17.61 57.22
CA GLU A 906 -33.92 18.36 55.94
C GLU A 906 -33.04 19.61 56.03
N GLY A 907 -32.26 19.76 57.11
CA GLY A 907 -31.36 20.91 57.31
C GLY A 907 -30.08 20.81 56.46
N PRO A 908 -29.37 21.92 56.22
CA PRO A 908 -28.06 21.88 55.56
C PRO A 908 -26.90 21.53 56.50
N PHE A 909 -27.15 21.33 57.80
CA PHE A 909 -26.11 21.11 58.82
C PHE A 909 -26.36 19.82 59.63
N ILE A 910 -25.30 19.06 59.89
CA ILE A 910 -25.21 18.02 60.93
C ILE A 910 -24.18 18.49 61.96
N TYR A 911 -24.63 19.03 63.09
CA TYR A 911 -23.78 19.23 64.26
C TYR A 911 -23.76 17.93 65.07
N ALA A 912 -22.60 17.29 65.18
CA ALA A 912 -22.41 16.01 65.85
C ALA A 912 -21.71 16.21 67.20
N VAL A 913 -22.35 15.74 68.27
CA VAL A 913 -21.88 15.88 69.66
C VAL A 913 -21.98 14.53 70.35
N PHE A 914 -20.93 14.11 71.06
CA PHE A 914 -20.93 12.92 71.89
C PHE A 914 -21.71 13.17 73.19
N THR A 915 -22.68 12.30 73.47
CA THR A 915 -23.44 12.24 74.71
C THR A 915 -23.18 10.90 75.40
N LYS A 916 -22.91 10.94 76.72
CA LYS A 916 -22.60 9.76 77.55
C LYS A 916 -23.84 8.96 77.95
#